data_AF-A0A958FJR3-F1
#
_entry.id   AF-A0A958FJR3-F1
#
_cell.length_a   1.000
_cell.length_b   1.000
_cell.length_c   1.000
_cell.angle_alpha   90.00
_cell.angle_beta   90.00
_cell.angle_gamma   90.00
#
_symmetry.space_group_name_H-M   'P 1'
#
loop_
_entity.id
_entity.type
_entity.pdbx_description
1 polymer ?
#
loop_
_entity_poly.entity_id
_entity_poly.type
_entity_poly.pdbx_seq_one_letter_code
_entity_poly.pdbx_strand_id
1 'polypeptide(L)'
;RSVVLVGEPGVGKTAIARVLGKRLHDQGWTIFEAGAVDLLAGQIYIGQLEERVQLLVRKIGGKRKVIWVVPNFHELMWAGTHQHSPTALLDMIFPYVEKGEIILLGETQPGAYERLLQSMPRLHTSLNAVQINPLPQAETIALAQRWAERHRPPAGGDMLPEQTLQEAFQLTQQYLGDKAAPGNLLQFLDLTWKRLSSSSDLSPGTITLDDLLLTLAQLTGLPISILDEREGLDLDSLRNFFHQRVLGQPEAVTCLVERVAMIKSGLTDPTRPQGVFLFAGPTGTGKTEIAKTLAEFLFGSPQRMIRLDMSEFQSPESLDRIIGEGSNNPKEQALVNLIRKQPFSVVLLDEFEKSHPNVWDLFLQVFDDGRLTDRKGNTADFRHCIIIMTSNLGAVIPRGASIGFTGDQNAFTATTVTKSIIETFRKEFINRIDRIIIFHPLSRTVMREVLRKELSEVMQRRGLRNRTWAVEWHESAIEFLLDKGFTADLGARPLKRAIERYMLSPLATTIVNHQFPEGDQFLFVRSNGKAIEVEFIDPDAPEPGSAAGEAGLALPENAAGQPLLLETIIFEPQGSSAEAAFLNSHFEQIRDHITSEAWSEKKQQALAQTSSADFWESPGRFHILGMAEYMDRIEAGFATAQRLLERLVGSDRTQYSATLIQRLAQQLYLISAAAEGVAADRLEDAFILVEAGR
;
A
#
# COMPACT_ATOMS: atom_id res chain seq x y z
N ARG A 1 -25.91 48.58 -3.20
CA ARG A 1 -24.48 48.37 -2.88
C ARG A 1 -24.20 46.89 -3.02
N SER A 2 -22.99 46.54 -3.45
CA SER A 2 -22.59 45.14 -3.64
C SER A 2 -22.41 44.42 -2.31
N VAL A 3 -22.75 43.13 -2.30
CA VAL A 3 -22.72 42.28 -1.10
C VAL A 3 -21.82 41.09 -1.35
N VAL A 4 -21.08 40.65 -0.34
CA VAL A 4 -20.31 39.42 -0.37
C VAL A 4 -20.76 38.53 0.80
N LEU A 5 -21.20 37.32 0.49
CA LEU A 5 -21.49 36.29 1.48
C LEU A 5 -20.18 35.59 1.84
N VAL A 6 -19.78 35.69 3.10
CA VAL A 6 -18.53 35.12 3.64
C VAL A 6 -18.90 33.99 4.59
N GLY A 7 -18.35 32.79 4.39
CA GLY A 7 -18.61 31.65 5.26
C GLY A 7 -18.00 30.36 4.74
N GLU A 8 -17.95 29.32 5.56
CA GLU A 8 -17.34 28.04 5.20
C GLU A 8 -18.08 27.34 4.04
N PRO A 9 -17.43 26.44 3.29
CA PRO A 9 -18.11 25.57 2.33
C PRO A 9 -19.28 24.83 2.99
N GLY A 10 -20.44 24.73 2.33
CA GLY A 10 -21.59 23.97 2.87
C GLY A 10 -22.59 24.75 3.74
N VAL A 11 -22.26 25.96 4.24
CA VAL A 11 -23.19 26.76 5.07
C VAL A 11 -24.43 27.29 4.34
N GLY A 12 -24.54 27.07 3.02
CA GLY A 12 -25.71 27.44 2.23
C GLY A 12 -25.65 28.82 1.54
N LYS A 13 -24.46 29.42 1.38
CA LYS A 13 -24.27 30.70 0.66
C LYS A 13 -24.97 30.72 -0.71
N THR A 14 -24.72 29.71 -1.54
CA THR A 14 -25.33 29.58 -2.86
C THR A 14 -26.84 29.39 -2.82
N ALA A 15 -27.35 28.67 -1.81
CA ALA A 15 -28.78 28.52 -1.63
C ALA A 15 -29.44 29.87 -1.28
N ILE A 16 -28.82 30.65 -0.39
CA ILE A 16 -29.28 32.00 -0.03
C ILE A 16 -29.25 32.91 -1.27
N ALA A 17 -28.16 32.91 -2.03
CA ALA A 17 -28.01 33.71 -3.25
C ALA A 17 -29.09 33.37 -4.29
N ARG A 18 -29.38 32.08 -4.50
CA ARG A 18 -30.43 31.63 -5.43
C ARG A 18 -31.84 32.00 -4.97
N VAL A 19 -32.15 31.86 -3.68
CA VAL A 19 -33.47 32.23 -3.13
C VAL A 19 -33.68 33.75 -3.22
N LEU A 20 -32.65 34.53 -2.86
CA LEU A 20 -32.65 35.98 -3.02
C LEU A 20 -32.83 36.36 -4.49
N GLY A 21 -32.08 35.70 -5.38
CA GLY A 21 -32.19 35.87 -6.81
C GLY A 21 -33.61 35.64 -7.30
N LYS A 22 -34.24 34.51 -6.96
CA LYS A 22 -35.63 34.25 -7.35
C LYS A 22 -36.59 35.35 -6.89
N ARG A 23 -36.49 35.79 -5.63
CA ARG A 23 -37.33 36.89 -5.10
C ARG A 23 -37.11 38.21 -5.83
N LEU A 24 -35.88 38.53 -6.20
CA LEU A 24 -35.55 39.75 -6.94
C LEU A 24 -35.99 39.67 -8.40
N HIS A 25 -35.88 38.49 -9.03
CA HIS A 25 -36.42 38.25 -10.36
C HIS A 25 -37.92 38.54 -10.40
N ASP A 26 -38.67 38.06 -9.40
CA ASP A 26 -40.11 38.33 -9.28
C ASP A 26 -40.45 39.83 -9.11
N GLN A 27 -39.47 40.64 -8.68
CA GLN A 27 -39.56 42.11 -8.59
C GLN A 27 -39.04 42.84 -9.86
N GLY A 28 -38.76 42.09 -10.91
CA GLY A 28 -38.29 42.58 -12.21
C GLY A 28 -36.78 42.87 -12.29
N TRP A 29 -35.97 42.23 -11.43
CA TRP A 29 -34.51 42.27 -11.55
C TRP A 29 -34.00 41.21 -12.53
N THR A 30 -32.98 41.55 -13.32
CA THR A 30 -32.23 40.58 -14.11
C THR A 30 -31.05 40.07 -13.29
N ILE A 31 -30.92 38.75 -13.19
CA ILE A 31 -29.84 38.09 -12.46
C ILE A 31 -29.07 37.22 -13.42
N PHE A 32 -27.75 37.31 -13.37
CA PHE A 32 -26.87 36.41 -14.10
C PHE A 32 -25.74 35.96 -13.19
N GLU A 33 -25.35 34.70 -13.35
CA GLU A 33 -24.25 34.07 -12.61
C GLU A 33 -23.07 33.91 -13.57
N ALA A 34 -21.89 34.40 -13.18
CA ALA A 34 -20.65 34.22 -13.95
C ALA A 34 -19.45 34.35 -13.02
N GLY A 35 -18.58 33.33 -13.00
CA GLY A 35 -17.34 33.32 -12.22
C GLY A 35 -16.12 33.75 -13.02
N ALA A 36 -14.95 33.65 -12.41
CA ALA A 36 -13.67 33.94 -13.07
C ALA A 36 -13.45 33.10 -14.33
N VAL A 37 -13.73 31.79 -14.26
CA VAL A 37 -13.55 30.84 -15.38
C VAL A 37 -14.44 31.22 -16.56
N ASP A 38 -15.69 31.60 -16.33
CA ASP A 38 -16.64 31.97 -17.38
C ASP A 38 -16.18 33.24 -18.13
N LEU A 39 -15.63 34.21 -17.38
CA LEU A 39 -15.09 35.44 -17.96
C LEU A 39 -13.81 35.19 -18.79
N LEU A 40 -13.03 34.18 -18.43
CA LEU A 40 -11.79 33.78 -19.11
C LEU A 40 -12.01 32.81 -20.27
N ALA A 41 -13.12 32.08 -20.31
CA ALA A 41 -13.37 31.01 -21.28
C ALA A 41 -13.33 31.51 -22.74
N GLY A 42 -12.50 30.89 -23.59
CA GLY A 42 -12.40 31.20 -25.02
C GLY A 42 -11.46 32.36 -25.38
N GLN A 43 -10.56 32.76 -24.48
CA GLN A 43 -9.49 33.72 -24.79
C GLN A 43 -8.30 33.05 -25.45
N ILE A 44 -7.81 33.64 -26.55
CA ILE A 44 -6.61 33.19 -27.28
C ILE A 44 -5.53 34.29 -27.30
N TYR A 45 -5.93 35.57 -27.18
CA TYR A 45 -5.01 36.72 -27.33
C TYR A 45 -5.07 37.71 -26.16
N ILE A 46 -3.90 38.30 -25.86
CA ILE A 46 -3.71 39.39 -24.88
C ILE A 46 -4.55 40.61 -25.33
N GLY A 47 -5.41 41.15 -24.45
CA GLY A 47 -6.30 42.30 -24.71
C GLY A 47 -7.80 41.95 -24.85
N GLN A 48 -8.14 40.69 -25.16
CA GLN A 48 -9.55 40.24 -25.24
C GLN A 48 -10.28 40.27 -23.88
N LEU A 49 -9.52 40.18 -22.78
CA LEU A 49 -10.03 40.29 -21.42
C LEU A 49 -10.61 41.69 -21.15
N GLU A 50 -9.86 42.74 -21.50
CA GLU A 50 -10.29 44.13 -21.29
C GLU A 50 -11.52 44.46 -22.13
N GLU A 51 -11.55 44.04 -23.40
CA GLU A 51 -12.71 44.22 -24.28
C GLU A 51 -13.95 43.51 -23.73
N ARG A 52 -13.79 42.30 -23.17
CA ARG A 52 -14.89 41.60 -22.48
C ARG A 52 -15.37 42.30 -21.23
N VAL A 53 -14.45 42.80 -20.39
CA VAL A 53 -14.82 43.56 -19.19
C VAL A 53 -15.58 44.82 -19.60
N GLN A 54 -15.11 45.54 -20.63
CA GLN A 54 -15.81 46.71 -21.17
C GLN A 54 -17.19 46.35 -21.74
N LEU A 55 -17.32 45.22 -22.44
CA LEU A 55 -18.59 44.74 -22.98
C LEU A 55 -19.55 44.34 -21.85
N LEU A 56 -19.05 43.71 -20.79
CA LEU A 56 -19.81 43.41 -19.57
C LEU A 56 -20.31 44.72 -18.97
N VAL A 57 -19.41 45.65 -18.62
CA VAL A 57 -19.75 46.98 -18.08
C VAL A 57 -20.77 47.70 -18.97
N ARG A 58 -20.64 47.66 -20.30
CA ARG A 58 -21.60 48.30 -21.21
C ARG A 58 -22.98 47.62 -21.19
N LYS A 59 -23.03 46.30 -21.03
CA LYS A 59 -24.29 45.53 -21.00
C LYS A 59 -25.03 45.63 -19.67
N ILE A 60 -24.30 45.74 -18.55
CA ILE A 60 -24.87 45.73 -17.19
C ILE A 60 -24.81 47.09 -16.49
N GLY A 61 -23.79 47.89 -16.78
CA GLY A 61 -23.55 49.21 -16.21
C GLY A 61 -24.64 50.19 -16.55
N GLY A 62 -25.10 50.94 -15.54
CA GLY A 62 -26.16 51.94 -15.69
C GLY A 62 -27.59 51.39 -15.72
N LYS A 63 -27.80 50.07 -15.75
CA LYS A 63 -29.13 49.46 -15.60
C LYS A 63 -29.46 49.29 -14.11
N ARG A 64 -30.48 50.01 -13.63
CA ARG A 64 -30.86 50.01 -12.19
C ARG A 64 -31.33 48.66 -11.61
N LYS A 65 -31.62 47.66 -12.44
CA LYS A 65 -32.19 46.36 -12.02
C LYS A 65 -31.40 45.14 -12.52
N VAL A 66 -30.07 45.19 -12.45
CA VAL A 66 -29.21 44.05 -12.79
C VAL A 66 -28.33 43.68 -11.60
N ILE A 67 -28.24 42.39 -11.27
CA ILE A 67 -27.31 41.85 -10.27
C ILE A 67 -26.45 40.78 -10.91
N TRP A 68 -25.15 40.89 -10.68
CA TRP A 68 -24.17 39.87 -11.03
C TRP A 68 -23.87 38.98 -9.83
N VAL A 69 -24.20 37.69 -9.92
CA VAL A 69 -23.80 36.70 -8.92
C VAL A 69 -22.42 36.15 -9.27
N VAL A 70 -21.47 36.29 -8.36
CA VAL A 70 -20.08 35.88 -8.54
C VAL A 70 -19.77 34.70 -7.61
N PRO A 71 -19.81 33.46 -8.11
CA PRO A 71 -19.32 32.32 -7.34
C PRO A 71 -17.81 32.45 -7.13
N ASN A 72 -17.31 31.99 -5.98
CA ASN A 72 -15.88 32.06 -5.61
C ASN A 72 -15.24 33.42 -5.91
N PHE A 73 -15.83 34.50 -5.39
CA PHE A 73 -15.47 35.89 -5.66
C PHE A 73 -13.95 36.17 -5.56
N HIS A 74 -13.25 35.50 -4.64
CA HIS A 74 -11.81 35.62 -4.46
C HIS A 74 -10.98 35.21 -5.68
N GLU A 75 -11.47 34.32 -6.55
CA GLU A 75 -10.77 33.90 -7.77
C GLU A 75 -10.54 35.08 -8.73
N LEU A 76 -11.40 36.10 -8.70
CA LEU A 76 -11.24 37.30 -9.53
C LEU A 76 -9.93 38.08 -9.22
N MET A 77 -9.35 37.88 -8.03
CA MET A 77 -8.08 38.51 -7.64
C MET A 77 -6.89 38.02 -8.46
N TRP A 78 -6.90 36.77 -8.94
CA TRP A 78 -5.77 36.23 -9.73
C TRP A 78 -6.15 35.98 -11.18
N ALA A 79 -7.44 35.99 -11.49
CA ALA A 79 -7.94 35.69 -12.82
C ALA A 79 -7.43 36.74 -13.84
N GLY A 80 -6.80 36.25 -14.91
CA GLY A 80 -6.22 37.07 -15.98
C GLY A 80 -4.78 37.54 -15.74
N THR A 81 -4.16 37.20 -14.60
CA THR A 81 -2.77 37.57 -14.30
C THR A 81 -1.76 36.61 -14.96
N HIS A 82 -0.75 37.16 -15.63
CA HIS A 82 0.35 36.42 -16.25
C HIS A 82 1.66 37.22 -16.15
N GLN A 83 2.80 36.61 -16.48
CA GLN A 83 4.14 37.22 -16.33
C GLN A 83 4.31 38.61 -16.99
N HIS A 84 3.50 38.93 -18.01
CA HIS A 84 3.54 40.20 -18.73
C HIS A 84 2.36 41.14 -18.46
N SER A 85 1.36 40.72 -17.68
CA SER A 85 0.23 41.57 -17.25
C SER A 85 -0.18 41.20 -15.82
N PRO A 86 0.22 42.00 -14.82
CA PRO A 86 -0.11 41.72 -13.42
C PRO A 86 -1.54 42.14 -13.05
N THR A 87 -2.26 42.84 -13.94
CA THR A 87 -3.60 43.36 -13.65
C THR A 87 -4.62 42.23 -13.62
N ALA A 88 -5.29 42.07 -12.48
CA ALA A 88 -6.33 41.07 -12.33
C ALA A 88 -7.70 41.55 -12.83
N LEU A 89 -8.60 40.60 -13.09
CA LEU A 89 -10.00 40.90 -13.43
C LEU A 89 -10.69 41.76 -12.37
N LEU A 90 -10.41 41.52 -11.09
CA LEU A 90 -10.96 42.32 -10.01
C LEU A 90 -10.56 43.80 -10.12
N ASP A 91 -9.29 44.10 -10.44
CA ASP A 91 -8.79 45.46 -10.59
C ASP A 91 -9.49 46.22 -11.71
N MET A 92 -9.83 45.52 -12.80
CA MET A 92 -10.52 46.11 -13.96
C MET A 92 -11.98 46.43 -13.66
N ILE A 93 -12.66 45.60 -12.87
CA ILE A 93 -14.10 45.72 -12.62
C ILE A 93 -14.39 46.60 -11.39
N PHE A 94 -13.50 46.61 -10.41
CA PHE A 94 -13.72 47.27 -9.13
C PHE A 94 -14.09 48.77 -9.22
N PRO A 95 -13.48 49.60 -10.11
CA PRO A 95 -13.88 51.00 -10.25
C PRO A 95 -15.36 51.21 -10.57
N TYR A 96 -15.98 50.29 -11.31
CA TYR A 96 -17.41 50.34 -11.64
C TYR A 96 -18.29 49.86 -10.48
N VAL A 97 -17.76 48.98 -9.64
CA VAL A 97 -18.42 48.54 -8.40
C VAL A 97 -18.41 49.68 -7.36
N GLU A 98 -17.29 50.39 -7.22
CA GLU A 98 -17.17 51.56 -6.33
C GLU A 98 -18.17 52.67 -6.70
N LYS A 99 -18.32 52.94 -8.00
CA LYS A 99 -19.29 53.92 -8.52
C LYS A 99 -20.74 53.44 -8.42
N GLY A 100 -20.97 52.17 -8.10
CA GLY A 100 -22.30 51.56 -8.06
C GLY A 100 -22.93 51.33 -9.43
N GLU A 101 -22.14 51.39 -10.50
CA GLU A 101 -22.57 51.04 -11.87
C GLU A 101 -22.78 49.53 -12.01
N ILE A 102 -22.00 48.73 -11.29
CA ILE A 102 -22.14 47.28 -11.17
C ILE A 102 -22.55 46.94 -9.74
N ILE A 103 -23.67 46.22 -9.61
CA ILE A 103 -24.11 45.62 -8.36
C ILE A 103 -23.82 44.13 -8.44
N LEU A 104 -23.00 43.64 -7.51
CA LEU A 104 -22.65 42.22 -7.43
C LEU A 104 -23.06 41.59 -6.09
N LEU A 105 -23.29 40.28 -6.15
CA LEU A 105 -23.47 39.38 -5.02
C LEU A 105 -22.38 38.31 -5.10
N GLY A 106 -21.30 38.48 -4.35
CA GLY A 106 -20.18 37.53 -4.31
C GLY A 106 -20.35 36.45 -3.25
N GLU A 107 -19.78 35.28 -3.48
CA GLU A 107 -19.63 34.23 -2.47
C GLU A 107 -18.16 33.92 -2.24
N THR A 108 -17.72 33.85 -0.98
CA THR A 108 -16.32 33.52 -0.65
C THR A 108 -16.19 32.81 0.70
N GLN A 109 -14.99 32.32 0.97
CA GLN A 109 -14.60 31.69 2.24
C GLN A 109 -13.93 32.73 3.17
N PRO A 110 -13.95 32.54 4.50
CA PRO A 110 -13.37 33.49 5.45
C PRO A 110 -11.89 33.78 5.20
N GLY A 111 -11.06 32.73 5.11
CA GLY A 111 -9.61 32.89 4.87
C GLY A 111 -9.29 33.56 3.53
N ALA A 112 -10.05 33.23 2.47
CA ALA A 112 -9.89 33.89 1.18
C ALA A 112 -10.33 35.37 1.21
N TYR A 113 -11.34 35.70 2.02
CA TYR A 113 -11.81 37.07 2.22
C TYR A 113 -10.81 37.92 2.99
N GLU A 114 -10.18 37.38 4.03
CA GLU A 114 -9.11 38.09 4.75
C GLU A 114 -7.94 38.43 3.82
N ARG A 115 -7.53 37.49 2.97
CA ARG A 115 -6.50 37.74 1.96
C ARG A 115 -6.93 38.79 0.92
N LEU A 116 -8.19 38.77 0.49
CA LEU A 116 -8.76 39.84 -0.35
C LEU A 116 -8.59 41.21 0.30
N LEU A 117 -8.90 41.34 1.59
CA LEU A 117 -8.75 42.60 2.31
C LEU A 117 -7.29 43.02 2.49
N GLN A 118 -6.37 42.07 2.69
CA GLN A 118 -4.93 42.35 2.77
C GLN A 118 -4.39 42.88 1.43
N SER A 119 -4.79 42.28 0.31
CA SER A 119 -4.34 42.69 -1.02
C SER A 119 -5.00 43.98 -1.51
N MET A 120 -6.30 44.16 -1.26
CA MET A 120 -7.06 45.33 -1.70
C MET A 120 -7.92 45.91 -0.56
N PRO A 121 -7.33 46.72 0.35
CA PRO A 121 -8.02 47.25 1.52
C PRO A 121 -9.27 48.08 1.21
N ARG A 122 -9.35 48.66 0.02
CA ARG A 122 -10.52 49.46 -0.45
C ARG A 122 -11.80 48.62 -0.59
N LEU A 123 -11.69 47.29 -0.70
CA LEU A 123 -12.86 46.40 -0.74
C LEU A 123 -13.76 46.57 0.49
N HIS A 124 -13.17 46.84 1.66
CA HIS A 124 -13.91 46.97 2.92
C HIS A 124 -14.92 48.13 2.94
N THR A 125 -14.66 49.20 2.18
CA THR A 125 -15.54 50.38 2.16
C THR A 125 -16.61 50.29 1.07
N SER A 126 -16.36 49.53 0.00
CA SER A 126 -17.23 49.44 -1.18
C SER A 126 -18.14 48.21 -1.18
N LEU A 127 -17.75 47.14 -0.47
CA LEU A 127 -18.50 45.90 -0.34
C LEU A 127 -19.10 45.77 1.05
N ASN A 128 -20.33 45.26 1.12
CA ASN A 128 -20.93 44.86 2.39
C ASN A 128 -20.72 43.35 2.59
N ALA A 129 -19.90 42.96 3.56
CA ALA A 129 -19.67 41.56 3.89
C ALA A 129 -20.73 41.06 4.87
N VAL A 130 -21.44 40.00 4.49
CA VAL A 130 -22.40 39.30 5.36
C VAL A 130 -21.80 37.97 5.75
N GLN A 131 -21.51 37.81 7.03
CA GLN A 131 -21.00 36.56 7.59
C GLN A 131 -22.12 35.54 7.71
N ILE A 132 -21.91 34.35 7.16
CA ILE A 132 -22.80 33.21 7.22
C ILE A 132 -22.11 32.12 8.03
N ASN A 133 -22.57 31.96 9.26
CA ASN A 133 -22.05 30.96 10.18
C ASN A 133 -22.69 29.59 9.90
N PRO A 134 -22.00 28.49 10.24
CA PRO A 134 -22.60 27.16 10.24
C PRO A 134 -23.87 27.13 11.10
N LEU A 135 -24.89 26.40 10.64
CA LEU A 135 -26.13 26.27 11.40
C LEU A 135 -25.87 25.47 12.69
N PRO A 136 -26.50 25.84 13.83
CA PRO A 136 -26.48 25.03 15.04
C PRO A 136 -27.03 23.62 14.79
N GLN A 137 -26.65 22.66 15.64
CA GLN A 137 -27.08 21.26 15.51
C GLN A 137 -28.61 21.12 15.43
N ALA A 138 -29.35 21.75 16.35
CA ALA A 138 -30.81 21.65 16.41
C ALA A 138 -31.48 22.16 15.11
N GLU A 139 -31.01 23.28 14.57
CA GLU A 139 -31.54 23.83 13.31
C GLU A 139 -31.14 22.99 12.09
N THR A 140 -29.93 22.43 12.12
CA THR A 140 -29.44 21.53 11.06
C THR A 140 -30.26 20.25 11.00
N ILE A 141 -30.57 19.65 12.16
CA ILE A 141 -31.44 18.46 12.26
C ILE A 141 -32.86 18.80 11.80
N ALA A 142 -33.43 19.92 12.23
CA ALA A 142 -34.76 20.35 11.79
C ALA A 142 -34.83 20.57 10.26
N LEU A 143 -33.76 21.10 9.66
CA LEU A 143 -33.67 21.24 8.20
C LEU A 143 -33.56 19.88 7.50
N ALA A 144 -32.81 18.93 8.06
CA ALA A 144 -32.71 17.57 7.54
C ALA A 144 -34.03 16.81 7.63
N GLN A 145 -34.82 17.01 8.70
CA GLN A 145 -36.18 16.46 8.82
C GLN A 145 -37.07 16.98 7.69
N ARG A 146 -37.09 18.30 7.43
CA ARG A 146 -37.84 18.88 6.30
C ARG A 146 -37.38 18.36 4.94
N TRP A 147 -36.07 18.12 4.80
CA TRP A 147 -35.53 17.50 3.60
C TRP A 147 -36.07 16.08 3.43
N ALA A 148 -36.09 15.28 4.50
CA ALA A 148 -36.62 13.92 4.50
C ALA A 148 -38.13 13.90 4.17
N GLU A 149 -38.92 14.79 4.76
CA GLU A 149 -40.35 14.94 4.46
C GLU A 149 -40.61 15.18 2.96
N ARG A 150 -39.75 15.98 2.31
CA ARG A 150 -39.88 16.31 0.89
C ARG A 150 -39.52 15.15 -0.04
N HIS A 151 -38.62 14.27 0.39
CA HIS A 151 -38.16 13.11 -0.38
C HIS A 151 -38.90 11.83 0.00
N ARG A 152 -39.87 11.93 0.91
CA ARG A 152 -40.65 10.81 1.41
C ARG A 152 -41.40 10.10 0.28
N PRO A 153 -41.30 8.76 0.16
CA PRO A 153 -42.05 8.01 -0.83
C PRO A 153 -43.55 8.00 -0.48
N PRO A 154 -44.45 7.92 -1.48
CA PRO A 154 -45.91 8.00 -1.27
C PRO A 154 -46.52 6.94 -0.34
N ALA A 155 -45.80 5.85 -0.06
CA ALA A 155 -46.33 4.63 0.54
C ALA A 155 -45.83 4.29 1.97
N GLY A 156 -45.05 5.14 2.68
CA GLY A 156 -44.37 4.69 3.92
C GLY A 156 -44.16 5.72 5.02
N GLY A 157 -43.89 5.23 6.24
CA GLY A 157 -43.73 5.92 7.54
C GLY A 157 -42.56 6.92 7.63
N ASP A 158 -42.03 7.16 8.84
CA ASP A 158 -40.92 8.09 9.04
C ASP A 158 -39.66 7.59 8.31
N MET A 159 -39.20 8.40 7.33
CA MET A 159 -38.05 8.09 6.48
C MET A 159 -36.71 8.19 7.24
N LEU A 160 -36.63 9.08 8.24
CA LEU A 160 -35.42 9.37 9.01
C LEU A 160 -35.82 9.68 10.46
N PRO A 161 -35.73 8.71 11.39
CA PRO A 161 -35.98 8.94 12.80
C PRO A 161 -35.01 9.98 13.38
N GLU A 162 -35.44 10.70 14.40
CA GLU A 162 -34.62 11.75 15.00
C GLU A 162 -33.29 11.23 15.55
N GLN A 163 -33.29 10.03 16.16
CA GLN A 163 -32.06 9.37 16.64
C GLN A 163 -31.08 9.13 15.48
N THR A 164 -31.56 8.60 14.35
CA THR A 164 -30.72 8.36 13.17
C THR A 164 -30.16 9.66 12.58
N LEU A 165 -30.91 10.77 12.65
CA LEU A 165 -30.41 12.08 12.23
C LEU A 165 -29.33 12.64 13.17
N GLN A 166 -29.46 12.39 14.47
CA GLN A 166 -28.43 12.76 15.44
C GLN A 166 -27.13 11.99 15.17
N GLU A 167 -27.22 10.68 14.95
CA GLU A 167 -26.09 9.84 14.56
C GLU A 167 -25.47 10.30 13.23
N ALA A 168 -26.30 10.55 12.20
CA ALA A 168 -25.84 11.07 10.92
C ALA A 168 -25.08 12.40 11.07
N PHE A 169 -25.58 13.31 11.92
CA PHE A 169 -24.91 14.57 12.20
C PHE A 169 -23.56 14.35 12.89
N GLN A 170 -23.50 13.48 13.91
CA GLN A 170 -22.24 13.15 14.60
C GLN A 170 -21.20 12.55 13.63
N LEU A 171 -21.60 11.58 12.81
CA LEU A 171 -20.74 11.00 11.76
C LEU A 171 -20.23 12.08 10.79
N THR A 172 -21.06 13.03 10.38
CA THR A 172 -20.62 14.11 9.49
C THR A 172 -19.63 15.06 10.15
N GLN A 173 -19.75 15.33 11.45
CA GLN A 173 -18.78 16.16 12.18
C GLN A 173 -17.45 15.43 12.35
N GLN A 174 -17.49 14.12 12.58
CA GLN A 174 -16.31 13.31 12.84
C GLN A 174 -15.52 13.00 11.57
N TYR A 175 -16.19 12.76 10.43
CA TYR A 175 -15.55 12.27 9.20
C TYR A 175 -15.72 13.20 8.00
N LEU A 176 -16.76 14.02 7.93
CA LEU A 176 -17.07 14.86 6.75
C LEU A 176 -16.86 16.35 7.06
N GLY A 177 -15.65 16.66 7.52
CA GLY A 177 -15.24 18.02 7.94
C GLY A 177 -14.85 18.96 6.80
N ASP A 178 -14.88 18.52 5.54
CA ASP A 178 -14.59 19.34 4.36
C ASP A 178 -15.67 20.41 4.09
N LYS A 179 -16.89 20.16 4.60
CA LYS A 179 -18.03 21.07 4.52
C LYS A 179 -18.62 21.29 5.91
N ALA A 180 -19.05 22.51 6.14
CA ALA A 180 -19.78 22.89 7.33
C ALA A 180 -21.28 22.53 7.22
N ALA A 181 -21.93 22.50 8.39
CA ALA A 181 -23.37 22.37 8.52
C ALA A 181 -24.09 23.57 7.90
N PRO A 182 -25.26 23.36 7.24
CA PRO A 182 -26.00 22.11 7.14
C PRO A 182 -25.63 21.26 5.90
N GLY A 183 -24.75 21.76 5.04
CA GLY A 183 -24.47 21.16 3.73
C GLY A 183 -23.85 19.77 3.80
N ASN A 184 -22.96 19.51 4.77
CA ASN A 184 -22.37 18.18 4.97
C ASN A 184 -23.42 17.11 5.26
N LEU A 185 -24.31 17.35 6.24
CA LEU A 185 -25.39 16.43 6.60
C LEU A 185 -26.35 16.20 5.43
N LEU A 186 -26.85 17.28 4.82
CA LEU A 186 -27.82 17.15 3.73
C LEU A 186 -27.25 16.41 2.52
N GLN A 187 -25.99 16.66 2.18
CA GLN A 187 -25.31 15.92 1.11
C GLN A 187 -25.13 14.45 1.47
N PHE A 188 -24.73 14.15 2.71
CA PHE A 188 -24.56 12.78 3.18
C PHE A 188 -25.86 11.97 3.14
N LEU A 189 -26.97 12.59 3.57
CA LEU A 189 -28.30 11.99 3.49
C LEU A 189 -28.76 11.79 2.05
N ASP A 190 -28.54 12.78 1.16
CA ASP A 190 -28.86 12.67 -0.27
C ASP A 190 -28.08 11.56 -0.97
N LEU A 191 -26.79 11.40 -0.65
CA LEU A 191 -25.97 10.30 -1.17
C LEU A 191 -26.47 8.94 -0.68
N THR A 192 -26.80 8.84 0.62
CA THR A 192 -27.35 7.61 1.20
C THR A 192 -28.68 7.25 0.53
N TRP A 193 -29.57 8.23 0.36
CA TRP A 193 -30.86 8.04 -0.29
C TRP A 193 -30.73 7.63 -1.76
N LYS A 194 -29.83 8.26 -2.53
CA LYS A 194 -29.56 7.90 -3.93
C LYS A 194 -29.03 6.49 -4.06
N ARG A 195 -28.14 6.06 -3.15
CA ARG A 195 -27.64 4.69 -3.12
C ARG A 195 -28.78 3.71 -2.91
N LEU A 196 -29.63 3.94 -1.91
CA LEU A 196 -30.76 3.07 -1.59
C LEU A 196 -31.79 2.99 -2.72
N SER A 197 -32.12 4.13 -3.33
CA SER A 197 -33.09 4.19 -4.44
C SER A 197 -32.58 3.60 -5.76
N SER A 198 -31.27 3.43 -5.93
CA SER A 198 -30.67 2.77 -7.10
C SER A 198 -30.67 1.24 -7.04
N SER A 199 -30.81 0.66 -5.84
CA SER A 199 -30.87 -0.79 -5.64
C SER A 199 -32.29 -1.30 -5.89
N SER A 200 -32.48 -2.14 -6.91
CA SER A 200 -33.78 -2.52 -7.49
C SER A 200 -34.72 -3.32 -6.57
N ASP A 201 -34.22 -3.82 -5.43
CA ASP A 201 -34.90 -4.83 -4.61
C ASP A 201 -35.63 -4.30 -3.37
N LEU A 202 -35.51 -3.02 -3.05
CA LEU A 202 -36.17 -2.43 -1.86
C LEU A 202 -36.84 -1.11 -2.23
N SER A 203 -38.15 -1.01 -2.01
CA SER A 203 -38.77 0.31 -1.87
C SER A 203 -38.02 1.04 -0.76
N PRO A 204 -37.44 2.23 -0.99
CA PRO A 204 -36.58 2.84 0.02
C PRO A 204 -37.46 3.19 1.23
N GLY A 205 -37.31 2.37 2.28
CA GLY A 205 -37.99 2.54 3.54
C GLY A 205 -37.31 3.60 4.39
N THR A 206 -37.31 3.37 5.70
CA THR A 206 -36.58 4.19 6.68
C THR A 206 -35.08 4.01 6.50
N ILE A 207 -34.32 5.11 6.40
CA ILE A 207 -32.85 5.09 6.43
C ILE A 207 -32.40 4.65 7.81
N THR A 208 -31.56 3.62 7.87
CA THR A 208 -31.01 3.07 9.11
C THR A 208 -29.59 3.57 9.38
N LEU A 209 -29.05 3.30 10.58
CA LEU A 209 -27.65 3.59 10.90
C LEU A 209 -26.70 2.77 10.00
N ASP A 210 -27.02 1.51 9.73
CA ASP A 210 -26.21 0.64 8.88
C ASP A 210 -26.11 1.20 7.46
N ASP A 211 -27.19 1.81 6.96
CA ASP A 211 -27.18 2.49 5.67
C ASP A 211 -26.21 3.66 5.64
N LEU A 212 -26.22 4.48 6.69
CA LEU A 212 -25.32 5.62 6.84
C LEU A 212 -23.86 5.15 6.91
N LEU A 213 -23.57 4.15 7.74
CA LEU A 213 -22.22 3.58 7.90
C LEU A 213 -21.69 3.01 6.58
N LEU A 214 -22.52 2.29 5.82
CA LEU A 214 -22.16 1.80 4.49
C LEU A 214 -21.86 2.95 3.51
N THR A 215 -22.59 4.08 3.60
CA THR A 215 -22.35 5.21 2.70
C THR A 215 -21.05 5.88 3.07
N LEU A 216 -20.82 6.03 4.37
CA LEU A 216 -19.60 6.59 4.91
C LEU A 216 -18.39 5.73 4.54
N ALA A 217 -18.46 4.41 4.68
CA ALA A 217 -17.42 3.47 4.26
C ALA A 217 -17.07 3.62 2.76
N GLN A 218 -18.06 3.83 1.90
CA GLN A 218 -17.82 4.07 0.47
C GLN A 218 -17.13 5.42 0.19
N LEU A 219 -17.48 6.47 0.95
CA LEU A 219 -16.89 7.80 0.79
C LEU A 219 -15.45 7.84 1.32
N THR A 220 -15.25 7.35 2.55
CA THR A 220 -13.98 7.43 3.27
C THR A 220 -13.02 6.30 2.88
N GLY A 221 -13.56 5.13 2.52
CA GLY A 221 -12.81 3.89 2.37
C GLY A 221 -12.60 3.14 3.69
N LEU A 222 -12.99 3.73 4.83
CA LEU A 222 -12.85 3.11 6.15
C LEU A 222 -13.71 1.84 6.25
N PRO A 223 -13.16 0.72 6.76
CA PRO A 223 -13.94 -0.48 6.98
C PRO A 223 -15.02 -0.22 8.03
N ILE A 224 -16.17 -0.87 7.87
CA ILE A 224 -17.32 -0.74 8.79
C ILE A 224 -16.91 -1.12 10.21
N SER A 225 -16.05 -2.14 10.37
CA SER A 225 -15.50 -2.54 11.67
C SER A 225 -14.73 -1.42 12.38
N ILE A 226 -14.25 -0.39 11.65
CA ILE A 226 -13.67 0.82 12.25
C ILE A 226 -14.75 1.87 12.54
N LEU A 227 -15.69 2.06 11.62
CA LEU A 227 -16.73 3.09 11.73
C LEU A 227 -17.84 2.76 12.75
N ASP A 228 -18.19 1.48 12.93
CA ASP A 228 -19.32 1.06 13.76
C ASP A 228 -18.92 0.86 15.22
N GLU A 229 -19.20 1.82 16.08
CA GLU A 229 -18.85 1.77 17.50
C GLU A 229 -19.46 0.60 18.29
N ARG A 230 -20.48 -0.09 17.74
CA ARG A 230 -21.13 -1.24 18.36
C ARG A 230 -20.32 -2.54 18.20
N GLU A 231 -19.44 -2.59 17.20
CA GLU A 231 -18.62 -3.76 16.89
C GLU A 231 -17.20 -3.64 17.44
N GLY A 232 -16.71 -4.72 18.07
CA GLY A 232 -15.31 -4.85 18.47
C GLY A 232 -14.41 -5.13 17.26
N LEU A 233 -13.14 -4.73 17.36
CA LEU A 233 -12.12 -5.04 16.35
C LEU A 233 -11.25 -6.21 16.84
N ASP A 234 -11.16 -7.29 16.06
CA ASP A 234 -10.25 -8.39 16.33
C ASP A 234 -8.80 -7.99 15.98
N LEU A 235 -8.03 -7.67 17.02
CA LEU A 235 -6.64 -7.24 16.88
C LEU A 235 -5.70 -8.38 16.43
N ASP A 236 -6.03 -9.63 16.72
CA ASP A 236 -5.18 -10.76 16.32
C ASP A 236 -5.35 -11.06 14.83
N SER A 237 -6.59 -11.02 14.31
CA SER A 237 -6.83 -11.05 12.86
C SER A 237 -6.15 -9.88 12.14
N LEU A 238 -6.20 -8.67 12.72
CA LEU A 238 -5.50 -7.52 12.15
C LEU A 238 -3.97 -7.71 12.13
N ARG A 239 -3.39 -8.21 13.22
CA ARG A 239 -1.96 -8.49 13.31
C ARG A 239 -1.54 -9.54 12.27
N ASN A 240 -2.35 -10.59 12.10
CA ASN A 240 -2.12 -11.63 11.10
C ASN A 240 -2.19 -11.08 9.66
N PHE A 241 -3.14 -10.19 9.37
CA PHE A 241 -3.23 -9.50 8.08
C PHE A 241 -1.93 -8.76 7.72
N PHE A 242 -1.35 -8.03 8.68
CA PHE A 242 -0.08 -7.35 8.48
C PHE A 242 1.11 -8.32 8.37
N HIS A 243 1.18 -9.37 9.20
CA HIS A 243 2.28 -10.35 9.15
C HIS A 243 2.35 -11.14 7.85
N GLN A 244 1.21 -11.45 7.22
CA GLN A 244 1.18 -12.09 5.90
C GLN A 244 1.80 -11.21 4.79
N ARG A 245 1.92 -9.90 5.03
CA ARG A 245 2.38 -8.92 4.05
C ARG A 245 3.75 -8.34 4.35
N VAL A 246 4.04 -8.11 5.63
CA VAL A 246 5.26 -7.47 6.11
C VAL A 246 5.99 -8.46 7.00
N LEU A 247 7.05 -9.05 6.46
CA LEU A 247 7.85 -10.07 7.13
C LEU A 247 9.06 -9.44 7.83
N GLY A 248 9.39 -9.97 9.01
CA GLY A 248 10.57 -9.57 9.78
C GLY A 248 10.51 -8.21 10.47
N GLN A 249 9.33 -7.58 10.59
CA GLN A 249 9.16 -6.25 11.20
C GLN A 249 8.05 -6.20 12.27
N PRO A 250 8.13 -7.00 13.35
CA PRO A 250 7.04 -7.13 14.33
C PRO A 250 6.75 -5.82 15.08
N GLU A 251 7.77 -5.01 15.38
CA GLU A 251 7.62 -3.72 16.08
C GLU A 251 6.80 -2.71 15.28
N ALA A 252 6.98 -2.71 13.96
CA ALA A 252 6.22 -1.87 13.03
C ALA A 252 4.76 -2.30 12.96
N VAL A 253 4.51 -3.62 12.89
CA VAL A 253 3.16 -4.18 12.88
C VAL A 253 2.42 -3.86 14.17
N THR A 254 3.02 -4.12 15.34
CA THR A 254 2.41 -3.83 16.64
C THR A 254 2.04 -2.36 16.78
N CYS A 255 2.94 -1.45 16.38
CA CYS A 255 2.67 -0.01 16.41
C CYS A 255 1.44 0.39 15.60
N LEU A 256 1.28 -0.17 14.40
CA LEU A 256 0.16 0.18 13.53
C LEU A 256 -1.15 -0.44 14.03
N VAL A 257 -1.09 -1.67 14.56
CA VAL A 257 -2.26 -2.30 15.21
C VAL A 257 -2.74 -1.45 16.39
N GLU A 258 -1.83 -1.00 17.26
CA GLU A 258 -2.15 -0.08 18.37
C GLU A 258 -2.76 1.23 17.85
N ARG A 259 -2.22 1.78 16.76
CA ARG A 259 -2.75 3.00 16.15
C ARG A 259 -4.17 2.80 15.62
N VAL A 260 -4.42 1.71 14.90
CA VAL A 260 -5.76 1.37 14.40
C VAL A 260 -6.75 1.19 15.56
N ALA A 261 -6.32 0.57 16.66
CA ALA A 261 -7.14 0.44 17.87
C ALA A 261 -7.50 1.82 18.46
N MET A 262 -6.55 2.76 18.52
CA MET A 262 -6.82 4.14 18.98
C MET A 262 -7.78 4.90 18.07
N ILE A 263 -7.67 4.71 16.74
CA ILE A 263 -8.61 5.29 15.76
C ILE A 263 -10.00 4.72 15.99
N LYS A 264 -10.10 3.39 16.12
CA LYS A 264 -11.36 2.69 16.39
C LYS A 264 -12.04 3.17 17.68
N SER A 265 -11.27 3.40 18.74
CA SER A 265 -11.79 3.84 20.03
C SER A 265 -12.03 5.35 20.11
N GLY A 266 -11.75 6.11 19.04
CA GLY A 266 -11.87 7.57 19.04
C GLY A 266 -10.93 8.29 20.02
N LEU A 267 -9.81 7.66 20.42
CA LEU A 267 -8.86 8.21 21.40
C LEU A 267 -7.73 9.04 20.77
N THR A 268 -7.77 9.23 19.46
CA THR A 268 -6.82 10.10 18.73
C THR A 268 -7.19 11.57 18.88
N ASP A 269 -6.18 12.45 18.84
CA ASP A 269 -6.40 13.89 18.80
C ASP A 269 -7.13 14.31 17.50
N PRO A 270 -8.34 14.90 17.58
CA PRO A 270 -9.12 15.27 16.39
C PRO A 270 -8.58 16.51 15.65
N THR A 271 -7.58 17.20 16.20
CA THR A 271 -6.95 18.38 15.59
C THR A 271 -5.73 18.05 14.74
N ARG A 272 -5.15 16.86 14.92
CA ARG A 272 -3.91 16.41 14.28
C ARG A 272 -4.17 15.28 13.29
N PRO A 273 -3.21 14.93 12.41
CA PRO A 273 -3.30 13.71 11.61
C PRO A 273 -3.49 12.48 12.49
N GLN A 274 -4.18 11.45 11.99
CA GLN A 274 -4.51 10.25 12.77
C GLN A 274 -3.27 9.53 13.31
N GLY A 275 -2.14 9.64 12.60
CA GLY A 275 -0.84 9.24 13.10
C GLY A 275 0.30 9.83 12.28
N VAL A 276 1.39 10.21 12.95
CA VAL A 276 2.63 10.68 12.31
C VAL A 276 3.79 9.76 12.70
N PHE A 277 4.33 9.04 11.71
CA PHE A 277 5.37 8.03 11.93
C PHE A 277 6.64 8.31 11.15
N LEU A 278 7.79 7.95 11.74
CA LEU A 278 9.08 7.91 11.04
C LEU A 278 9.61 6.49 11.01
N PHE A 279 9.70 5.92 9.80
CA PHE A 279 10.25 4.59 9.56
C PHE A 279 11.72 4.72 9.12
N ALA A 280 12.63 4.36 10.01
CA ALA A 280 14.06 4.47 9.77
C ALA A 280 14.70 3.09 9.60
N GLY A 281 15.54 2.90 8.59
CA GLY A 281 16.27 1.64 8.41
C GLY A 281 16.81 1.47 6.99
N PRO A 282 17.38 0.31 6.64
CA PRO A 282 17.99 0.09 5.32
C PRO A 282 16.96 0.11 4.19
N THR A 283 17.42 0.21 2.95
CA THR A 283 16.53 0.11 1.79
C THR A 283 16.01 -1.32 1.63
N GLY A 284 14.76 -1.47 1.17
CA GLY A 284 14.21 -2.79 0.86
C GLY A 284 13.80 -3.64 2.06
N THR A 285 13.67 -3.07 3.26
CA THR A 285 13.24 -3.78 4.50
C THR A 285 11.72 -3.79 4.73
N GLY A 286 10.93 -3.17 3.84
CA GLY A 286 9.46 -3.20 3.90
C GLY A 286 8.77 -1.90 4.33
N LYS A 287 9.51 -0.79 4.53
CA LYS A 287 8.94 0.53 4.92
C LYS A 287 7.78 1.00 4.03
N THR A 288 7.93 0.91 2.72
CA THR A 288 6.87 1.27 1.75
C THR A 288 5.74 0.22 1.72
N GLU A 289 6.07 -1.04 1.97
CA GLU A 289 5.10 -2.14 1.87
C GLU A 289 4.09 -2.12 3.02
N ILE A 290 4.56 -1.81 4.23
CA ILE A 290 3.67 -1.65 5.38
C ILE A 290 2.75 -0.43 5.22
N ALA A 291 3.23 0.66 4.61
CA ALA A 291 2.41 1.85 4.34
C ALA A 291 1.30 1.55 3.32
N LYS A 292 1.62 0.79 2.26
CA LYS A 292 0.62 0.31 1.29
C LYS A 292 -0.39 -0.63 1.94
N THR A 293 0.08 -1.55 2.77
CA THR A 293 -0.77 -2.51 3.49
C THR A 293 -1.74 -1.78 4.42
N LEU A 294 -1.28 -0.73 5.11
CA LEU A 294 -2.12 0.12 5.94
C LEU A 294 -3.18 0.87 5.11
N ALA A 295 -2.80 1.42 3.95
CA ALA A 295 -3.73 2.10 3.06
C ALA A 295 -4.82 1.16 2.52
N GLU A 296 -4.44 -0.08 2.18
CA GLU A 296 -5.38 -1.09 1.73
C GLU A 296 -6.34 -1.51 2.83
N PHE A 297 -5.85 -1.72 4.05
CA PHE A 297 -6.70 -2.08 5.19
C PHE A 297 -7.65 -0.95 5.58
N LEU A 298 -7.13 0.26 5.78
CA LEU A 298 -7.91 1.39 6.27
C LEU A 298 -8.78 2.04 5.20
N PHE A 299 -8.36 2.07 3.94
CA PHE A 299 -9.07 2.84 2.92
C PHE A 299 -9.55 1.97 1.75
N GLY A 300 -9.45 0.65 1.90
CA GLY A 300 -9.92 -0.37 0.97
C GLY A 300 -9.06 -0.55 -0.29
N SER A 301 -7.99 0.23 -0.45
CA SER A 301 -7.19 0.22 -1.68
C SER A 301 -5.77 0.75 -1.46
N PRO A 302 -4.73 0.10 -2.04
CA PRO A 302 -3.36 0.62 -1.99
C PRO A 302 -3.18 1.93 -2.78
N GLN A 303 -4.13 2.28 -3.67
CA GLN A 303 -4.14 3.55 -4.39
C GLN A 303 -4.55 4.73 -3.49
N ARG A 304 -5.09 4.46 -2.30
CA ARG A 304 -5.32 5.47 -1.25
C ARG A 304 -4.03 5.87 -0.51
N MET A 305 -2.87 5.45 -1.01
CA MET A 305 -1.57 5.94 -0.58
C MET A 305 -1.06 7.01 -1.55
N ILE A 306 -0.88 8.24 -1.05
CA ILE A 306 -0.21 9.32 -1.77
C ILE A 306 1.27 9.23 -1.46
N ARG A 307 2.10 8.96 -2.48
CA ARG A 307 3.56 8.85 -2.32
C ARG A 307 4.26 10.05 -2.92
N LEU A 308 5.15 10.66 -2.15
CA LEU A 308 6.03 11.74 -2.56
C LEU A 308 7.48 11.34 -2.31
N ASP A 309 8.32 11.42 -3.34
CA ASP A 309 9.77 11.21 -3.21
C ASP A 309 10.43 12.53 -2.78
N MET A 310 10.92 12.59 -1.55
CA MET A 310 11.50 13.81 -0.97
C MET A 310 12.84 14.19 -1.62
N SER A 311 13.46 13.28 -2.37
CA SER A 311 14.62 13.60 -3.21
C SER A 311 14.27 14.61 -4.32
N GLU A 312 13.01 14.69 -4.75
CA GLU A 312 12.56 15.70 -5.72
C GLU A 312 12.36 17.08 -5.10
N PHE A 313 12.43 17.20 -3.77
CA PHE A 313 12.14 18.43 -3.01
C PHE A 313 13.40 19.03 -2.36
N GLN A 314 14.55 18.88 -3.01
CA GLN A 314 15.84 19.38 -2.52
C GLN A 314 15.99 20.90 -2.64
N SER A 315 15.25 21.54 -3.55
CA SER A 315 15.35 22.98 -3.79
C SER A 315 14.23 23.77 -3.10
N PRO A 316 14.45 25.04 -2.74
CA PRO A 316 13.40 25.91 -2.18
C PRO A 316 12.17 26.04 -3.08
N GLU A 317 12.35 26.08 -4.40
CA GLU A 317 11.28 26.22 -5.40
C GLU A 317 10.40 24.96 -5.49
N SER A 318 10.87 23.83 -4.98
CA SER A 318 10.11 22.57 -5.00
C SER A 318 8.89 22.58 -4.07
N LEU A 319 8.82 23.52 -3.12
CA LEU A 319 7.65 23.77 -2.27
C LEU A 319 6.38 24.03 -3.09
N ASP A 320 6.54 24.61 -4.27
CA ASP A 320 5.46 24.92 -5.19
C ASP A 320 4.68 23.66 -5.62
N ARG A 321 5.34 22.49 -5.66
CA ARG A 321 4.67 21.20 -5.93
C ARG A 321 3.86 20.68 -4.75
N ILE A 322 4.16 21.10 -3.52
CA ILE A 322 3.36 20.72 -2.34
C ILE A 322 2.14 21.64 -2.22
N ILE A 323 2.38 22.95 -2.35
CA ILE A 323 1.41 24.02 -2.09
C ILE A 323 0.56 24.32 -3.34
N GLY A 324 1.08 24.10 -4.55
CA GLY A 324 0.36 24.21 -5.83
C GLY A 324 0.63 25.49 -6.62
N GLU A 325 1.88 25.91 -6.69
CA GLU A 325 2.33 27.07 -7.45
C GLU A 325 2.99 26.67 -8.77
N GLY A 326 2.92 27.57 -9.77
CA GLY A 326 3.82 27.59 -10.91
C GLY A 326 3.73 26.45 -11.94
N SER A 327 3.03 25.35 -11.67
CA SER A 327 2.91 24.26 -12.62
C SER A 327 1.94 24.63 -13.75
N ASN A 328 2.49 25.12 -14.87
CA ASN A 328 1.82 25.14 -16.18
C ASN A 328 1.56 23.72 -16.71
N ASN A 329 1.92 22.68 -15.95
CA ASN A 329 1.79 21.30 -16.33
C ASN A 329 0.54 20.70 -15.68
N PRO A 330 -0.59 20.56 -16.39
CA PRO A 330 -1.85 20.07 -15.83
C PRO A 330 -1.78 18.63 -15.28
N LYS A 331 -0.65 17.93 -15.45
CA LYS A 331 -0.39 16.58 -14.94
C LYS A 331 0.19 16.51 -13.53
N GLU A 332 0.93 17.53 -13.06
CA GLU A 332 1.50 17.54 -11.71
C GLU A 332 0.49 18.17 -10.73
N GLN A 333 -0.24 17.32 -9.99
CA GLN A 333 -1.20 17.78 -8.98
C GLN A 333 -0.50 18.01 -7.65
N ALA A 334 -0.69 19.21 -7.09
CA ALA A 334 -0.13 19.57 -5.79
C ALA A 334 -0.71 18.71 -4.65
N LEU A 335 0.08 18.47 -3.59
CA LEU A 335 -0.35 17.69 -2.42
C LEU A 335 -1.63 18.26 -1.80
N VAL A 336 -1.72 19.59 -1.64
CA VAL A 336 -2.94 20.26 -1.14
C VAL A 336 -4.18 19.84 -1.96
N ASN A 337 -4.06 19.76 -3.28
CA ASN A 337 -5.19 19.38 -4.14
C ASN A 337 -5.51 17.88 -4.09
N LEU A 338 -4.49 17.03 -3.95
CA LEU A 338 -4.68 15.58 -3.77
C LEU A 338 -5.45 15.29 -2.49
N ILE A 339 -5.03 15.90 -1.38
CA ILE A 339 -5.65 15.69 -0.05
C ILE A 339 -7.06 16.27 -0.01
N ARG A 340 -7.32 17.43 -0.64
CA ARG A 340 -8.69 17.97 -0.76
C ARG A 340 -9.63 17.04 -1.52
N LYS A 341 -9.12 16.30 -2.51
CA LYS A 341 -9.92 15.31 -3.26
C LYS A 341 -10.08 14.01 -2.48
N GLN A 342 -9.05 13.62 -1.72
CA GLN A 342 -8.99 12.35 -0.98
C GLN A 342 -8.37 12.58 0.41
N PRO A 343 -9.15 13.09 1.38
CA PRO A 343 -8.63 13.39 2.73
C PRO A 343 -8.36 12.13 3.55
N PHE A 344 -9.03 11.03 3.22
CA PHE A 344 -8.80 9.70 3.78
C PHE A 344 -7.73 8.98 2.98
N SER A 345 -6.49 9.10 3.42
CA SER A 345 -5.34 8.54 2.72
C SER A 345 -4.15 8.29 3.65
N VAL A 346 -3.22 7.45 3.18
CA VAL A 346 -1.88 7.35 3.77
C VAL A 346 -0.95 8.25 2.97
N VAL A 347 -0.27 9.19 3.61
CA VAL A 347 0.71 10.07 2.97
C VAL A 347 2.10 9.53 3.26
N LEU A 348 2.76 8.98 2.24
CA LEU A 348 4.12 8.46 2.33
C LEU A 348 5.12 9.49 1.80
N LEU A 349 5.95 10.02 2.71
CA LEU A 349 7.06 10.93 2.42
C LEU A 349 8.36 10.13 2.42
N ASP A 350 8.81 9.70 1.24
CA ASP A 350 9.92 8.78 1.09
C ASP A 350 11.27 9.53 1.12
N GLU A 351 12.25 9.04 1.89
CA GLU A 351 13.59 9.63 2.05
C GLU A 351 13.57 11.08 2.55
N PHE A 352 12.78 11.34 3.60
CA PHE A 352 12.46 12.68 4.11
C PHE A 352 13.68 13.51 4.52
N GLU A 353 14.79 12.89 4.91
CA GLU A 353 16.04 13.59 5.21
C GLU A 353 16.64 14.34 4.02
N LYS A 354 16.25 14.00 2.79
CA LYS A 354 16.79 14.60 1.57
C LYS A 354 16.09 15.88 1.14
N SER A 355 14.93 16.22 1.71
CA SER A 355 14.22 17.44 1.32
C SER A 355 14.87 18.70 1.90
N HIS A 356 14.57 19.84 1.28
CA HIS A 356 14.97 21.14 1.78
C HIS A 356 14.36 21.43 3.18
N PRO A 357 15.07 22.11 4.10
CA PRO A 357 14.56 22.42 5.45
C PRO A 357 13.19 23.13 5.49
N ASN A 358 12.89 24.01 4.53
CA ASN A 358 11.57 24.66 4.46
C ASN A 358 10.41 23.66 4.27
N VAL A 359 10.66 22.49 3.68
CA VAL A 359 9.67 21.42 3.58
C VAL A 359 9.40 20.83 4.97
N TRP A 360 10.42 20.71 5.81
CA TRP A 360 10.26 20.27 7.20
C TRP A 360 9.42 21.26 8.00
N ASP A 361 9.68 22.57 7.85
CA ASP A 361 8.90 23.62 8.52
C ASP A 361 7.43 23.61 8.07
N LEU A 362 7.17 23.32 6.79
CA LEU A 362 5.81 23.17 6.27
C LEU A 362 5.09 21.98 6.90
N PHE A 363 5.75 20.83 7.00
CA PHE A 363 5.15 19.64 7.58
C PHE A 363 5.01 19.71 9.11
N LEU A 364 5.84 20.50 9.81
CA LEU A 364 5.62 20.81 11.22
C LEU A 364 4.23 21.41 11.45
N GLN A 365 3.83 22.39 10.62
CA GLN A 365 2.49 22.96 10.68
C GLN A 365 1.40 21.89 10.45
N VAL A 366 1.63 20.97 9.50
CA VAL A 366 0.67 19.89 9.21
C VAL A 366 0.55 18.92 10.40
N PHE A 367 1.65 18.63 11.10
CA PHE A 367 1.65 17.71 12.25
C PHE A 367 0.95 18.31 13.47
N ASP A 368 0.93 19.64 13.58
CA ASP A 368 0.32 20.37 14.70
C ASP A 368 -1.15 20.71 14.46
N ASP A 369 -1.46 21.28 13.30
CA ASP A 369 -2.78 21.83 13.02
C ASP A 369 -3.64 20.91 12.13
N GLY A 370 -3.04 19.83 11.59
CA GLY A 370 -3.72 18.92 10.68
C GLY A 370 -4.18 19.58 9.38
N ARG A 371 -3.65 20.76 9.04
CA ARG A 371 -4.13 21.57 7.90
C ARG A 371 -2.97 22.19 7.14
N LEU A 372 -3.15 22.31 5.84
CA LEU A 372 -2.22 23.00 4.95
C LEU A 372 -2.98 23.91 4.01
N THR A 373 -2.62 25.19 3.93
CA THR A 373 -3.32 26.15 3.07
C THR A 373 -2.43 26.63 1.94
N ASP A 374 -2.93 26.60 0.70
CA ASP A 374 -2.21 27.14 -0.46
C ASP A 374 -2.19 28.68 -0.47
N ARG A 375 -1.50 29.30 -1.45
CA ARG A 375 -1.51 30.77 -1.61
C ARG A 375 -2.84 31.35 -2.12
N LYS A 376 -3.69 30.54 -2.76
CA LYS A 376 -5.03 30.93 -3.22
C LYS A 376 -6.09 30.89 -2.10
N GLY A 377 -5.74 30.36 -0.93
CA GLY A 377 -6.61 30.28 0.23
C GLY A 377 -7.37 28.97 0.33
N ASN A 378 -7.03 27.98 -0.49
CA ASN A 378 -7.58 26.65 -0.36
C ASN A 378 -6.86 25.89 0.75
N THR A 379 -7.62 25.38 1.72
CA THR A 379 -7.10 24.55 2.81
C THR A 379 -7.33 23.07 2.52
N ALA A 380 -6.30 22.25 2.69
CA ALA A 380 -6.34 20.80 2.76
C ALA A 380 -6.39 20.33 4.20
N ASP A 381 -7.18 19.28 4.46
CA ASP A 381 -7.40 18.70 5.77
C ASP A 381 -6.70 17.33 5.87
N PHE A 382 -5.70 17.25 6.73
CA PHE A 382 -4.89 16.06 7.00
C PHE A 382 -5.34 15.32 8.26
N ARG A 383 -6.38 15.76 8.95
CA ARG A 383 -6.85 15.12 10.20
C ARG A 383 -7.34 13.67 10.00
N HIS A 384 -7.66 13.30 8.78
CA HIS A 384 -8.03 11.92 8.38
C HIS A 384 -6.89 11.16 7.68
N CYS A 385 -5.70 11.75 7.61
CA CYS A 385 -4.53 11.13 7.04
C CYS A 385 -3.69 10.41 8.09
N ILE A 386 -3.00 9.36 7.66
CA ILE A 386 -1.83 8.83 8.38
C ILE A 386 -0.59 9.24 7.59
N ILE A 387 0.33 9.95 8.24
CA ILE A 387 1.57 10.41 7.62
C ILE A 387 2.70 9.48 8.02
N ILE A 388 3.37 8.92 7.03
CA ILE A 388 4.52 8.04 7.19
C ILE A 388 5.71 8.67 6.47
N MET A 389 6.75 8.98 7.22
CA MET A 389 8.03 9.39 6.69
C MET A 389 8.97 8.19 6.64
N THR A 390 9.74 8.03 5.58
CA THR A 390 10.82 7.03 5.55
C THR A 390 12.17 7.72 5.60
N SER A 391 13.14 7.04 6.21
CA SER A 391 14.52 7.49 6.24
C SER A 391 15.49 6.33 6.12
N ASN A 392 16.63 6.58 5.45
CA ASN A 392 17.75 5.65 5.38
C ASN A 392 18.94 6.10 6.25
N LEU A 393 18.75 7.09 7.13
CA LEU A 393 19.78 7.59 8.04
C LEU A 393 20.31 6.50 8.97
N GLY A 394 21.63 6.46 9.14
CA GLY A 394 22.31 5.51 10.04
C GLY A 394 22.17 4.03 9.63
N ALA A 395 21.64 3.76 8.43
CA ALA A 395 21.30 2.42 7.96
C ALA A 395 22.28 1.83 6.93
N VAL A 396 23.47 2.42 6.82
CA VAL A 396 24.54 1.88 5.98
C VAL A 396 25.06 0.60 6.61
N ILE A 397 24.76 -0.53 5.99
CA ILE A 397 25.37 -1.81 6.36
C ILE A 397 26.77 -1.84 5.73
N PRO A 398 27.85 -1.95 6.53
CA PRO A 398 29.20 -2.00 5.99
C PRO A 398 29.34 -3.21 5.05
N ARG A 399 29.88 -2.96 3.85
CA ARG A 399 30.25 -4.04 2.94
C ARG A 399 31.55 -4.67 3.42
N GLY A 400 31.44 -5.88 3.98
CA GLY A 400 32.57 -6.69 4.40
C GLY A 400 32.78 -6.65 5.91
N ALA A 401 32.64 -7.82 6.53
CA ALA A 401 33.35 -8.08 7.77
C ALA A 401 34.85 -7.95 7.44
N SER A 402 35.47 -6.85 7.84
CA SER A 402 36.92 -6.73 7.81
C SER A 402 37.49 -7.84 8.70
N ILE A 403 38.21 -8.79 8.10
CA ILE A 403 39.04 -9.75 8.83
C ILE A 403 40.15 -8.93 9.50
N GLY A 404 39.92 -8.51 10.74
CA GLY A 404 40.84 -7.64 11.49
C GLY A 404 40.35 -7.43 12.93
N PHE A 405 41.27 -7.50 13.89
CA PHE A 405 41.08 -7.52 15.35
C PHE A 405 40.51 -6.23 15.99
N THR A 406 39.72 -5.44 15.27
CA THR A 406 38.97 -4.30 15.81
C THR A 406 37.49 -4.56 15.63
N GLY A 407 36.88 -5.14 16.67
CA GLY A 407 35.47 -5.53 16.68
C GLY A 407 34.51 -4.36 16.41
N ASP A 408 33.54 -4.64 15.54
CA ASP A 408 32.10 -4.35 15.70
C ASP A 408 31.62 -2.92 15.97
N GLN A 409 32.40 -1.88 15.66
CA GLN A 409 31.89 -0.49 15.75
C GLN A 409 30.89 -0.10 14.66
N ASN A 410 30.65 -0.96 13.67
CA ASN A 410 29.83 -0.65 12.50
C ASN A 410 28.65 -1.62 12.25
N ALA A 411 28.30 -2.50 13.19
CA ALA A 411 27.08 -3.29 13.07
C ALA A 411 25.83 -2.41 13.11
N PHE A 412 24.86 -2.71 12.25
CA PHE A 412 23.56 -2.04 12.27
C PHE A 412 22.94 -2.18 13.66
N THR A 413 22.82 -1.06 14.38
CA THR A 413 22.27 -1.03 15.74
C THR A 413 21.22 0.07 15.82
N ALA A 414 20.10 -0.23 16.49
CA ALA A 414 19.02 0.71 16.73
C ALA A 414 19.51 2.05 17.34
N THR A 415 20.51 1.98 18.21
CA THR A 415 21.15 3.14 18.85
C THR A 415 21.85 4.05 17.84
N THR A 416 22.54 3.48 16.85
CA THR A 416 23.24 4.24 15.80
C THR A 416 22.24 4.97 14.91
N VAL A 417 21.18 4.28 14.48
CA VAL A 417 20.08 4.89 13.70
C VAL A 417 19.44 6.03 14.48
N THR A 418 19.11 5.81 15.76
CA THR A 418 18.51 6.83 16.63
C THR A 418 19.41 8.05 16.78
N LYS A 419 20.71 7.84 16.97
CA LYS A 419 21.70 8.93 17.06
C LYS A 419 21.74 9.75 15.77
N SER A 420 21.80 9.10 14.61
CA SER A 420 21.81 9.79 13.30
C SER A 420 20.52 10.60 13.06
N ILE A 421 19.36 10.09 13.48
CA ILE A 421 18.08 10.82 13.41
C ILE A 421 18.15 12.09 14.26
N ILE A 422 18.63 12.00 15.50
CA ILE A 422 18.72 13.14 16.43
C ILE A 422 19.74 14.18 15.95
N GLU A 423 20.80 13.77 15.28
CA GLU A 423 21.80 14.68 14.70
C GLU A 423 21.29 15.39 13.44
N THR A 424 20.42 14.74 12.66
CA THR A 424 19.91 15.29 11.39
C THR A 424 18.68 16.16 11.59
N PHE A 425 17.70 15.69 12.38
CA PHE A 425 16.45 16.39 12.61
C PHE A 425 16.49 17.20 13.90
N ARG A 426 15.90 18.39 13.87
CA ARG A 426 15.80 19.26 15.05
C ARG A 426 14.86 18.62 16.09
N LYS A 427 15.13 18.84 17.38
CA LYS A 427 14.30 18.30 18.48
C LYS A 427 12.81 18.64 18.36
N GLU A 428 12.50 19.86 17.90
CA GLU A 428 11.12 20.30 17.67
C GLU A 428 10.38 19.37 16.71
N PHE A 429 11.04 18.98 15.60
CA PHE A 429 10.49 18.05 14.63
C PHE A 429 10.26 16.66 15.23
N ILE A 430 11.26 16.12 15.92
CA ILE A 430 11.20 14.79 16.55
C ILE A 430 10.03 14.72 17.55
N ASN A 431 9.81 15.79 18.33
CA ASN A 431 8.75 15.85 19.32
C ASN A 431 7.32 15.90 18.72
N ARG A 432 7.17 16.17 17.42
CA ARG A 432 5.87 16.14 16.72
C ARG A 432 5.56 14.78 16.07
N ILE A 433 6.54 13.89 16.02
CA ILE A 433 6.37 12.52 15.51
C ILE A 433 5.80 11.66 16.64
N ASP A 434 4.70 10.96 16.37
CA ASP A 434 4.06 10.13 17.40
C ASP A 434 4.91 8.90 17.75
N ARG A 435 5.56 8.30 16.74
CA ARG A 435 6.51 7.19 16.96
C ARG A 435 7.57 7.10 15.88
N ILE A 436 8.80 6.83 16.30
CA ILE A 436 9.90 6.43 15.43
C ILE A 436 10.00 4.91 15.47
N ILE A 437 10.00 4.27 14.31
CA ILE A 437 10.05 2.82 14.17
C ILE A 437 11.33 2.46 13.40
N ILE A 438 12.12 1.56 13.98
CA ILE A 438 13.37 1.10 13.40
C ILE A 438 13.10 -0.20 12.63
N PHE A 439 13.49 -0.20 11.35
CA PHE A 439 13.37 -1.35 10.48
C PHE A 439 14.71 -2.07 10.42
N HIS A 440 14.68 -3.34 10.78
CA HIS A 440 15.88 -4.17 10.81
C HIS A 440 16.21 -4.72 9.41
N PRO A 441 17.50 -4.91 9.08
CA PRO A 441 17.91 -5.67 7.91
C PRO A 441 17.22 -7.04 7.88
N LEU A 442 16.78 -7.46 6.71
CA LEU A 442 16.11 -8.75 6.55
C LEU A 442 17.13 -9.88 6.68
N SER A 443 16.84 -10.88 7.53
CA SER A 443 17.64 -12.08 7.60
C SER A 443 17.46 -12.94 6.34
N ARG A 444 18.41 -13.82 6.07
CA ARG A 444 18.31 -14.79 4.97
C ARG A 444 17.06 -15.68 5.12
N THR A 445 16.70 -16.04 6.36
CA THR A 445 15.49 -16.84 6.67
C THR A 445 14.21 -16.09 6.28
N VAL A 446 14.07 -14.83 6.69
CA VAL A 446 12.93 -13.97 6.30
C VAL A 446 12.89 -13.77 4.79
N MET A 447 14.04 -13.59 4.15
CA MET A 447 14.14 -13.45 2.70
C MET A 447 13.70 -14.70 1.94
N ARG A 448 13.94 -15.90 2.49
CA ARG A 448 13.42 -17.16 1.94
C ARG A 448 11.89 -17.17 1.92
N GLU A 449 11.25 -16.71 3.00
CA GLU A 449 9.79 -16.57 3.06
C GLU A 449 9.26 -15.52 2.07
N VAL A 450 9.91 -14.36 1.97
CA VAL A 450 9.58 -13.32 0.98
C VAL A 450 9.68 -13.89 -0.44
N LEU A 451 10.73 -14.65 -0.76
CA LEU A 451 10.90 -15.29 -2.06
C LEU A 451 9.78 -16.29 -2.34
N ARG A 452 9.43 -17.16 -1.39
CA ARG A 452 8.33 -18.12 -1.55
C ARG A 452 7.00 -17.42 -1.83
N LYS A 453 6.75 -16.30 -1.15
CA LYS A 453 5.56 -15.47 -1.40
C LYS A 453 5.57 -14.85 -2.80
N GLU A 454 6.68 -14.25 -3.21
CA GLU A 454 6.80 -13.65 -4.55
C GLU A 454 6.64 -14.71 -5.66
N LEU A 455 7.17 -15.92 -5.46
CA LEU A 455 6.97 -17.03 -6.37
C LEU A 455 5.50 -17.47 -6.44
N SER A 456 4.78 -17.50 -5.31
CA SER A 456 3.36 -17.84 -5.31
C SER A 456 2.49 -16.81 -6.05
N GLU A 457 2.81 -15.51 -5.93
CA GLU A 457 2.18 -14.45 -6.72
C GLU A 457 2.47 -14.61 -8.22
N VAL A 458 3.70 -15.00 -8.58
CA VAL A 458 4.07 -15.28 -9.97
C VAL A 458 3.26 -16.45 -10.54
N MET A 459 2.94 -17.48 -9.74
CA MET A 459 2.09 -18.60 -10.19
C MET A 459 0.65 -18.17 -10.52
N GLN A 460 0.18 -17.01 -10.04
CA GLN A 460 -1.16 -16.49 -10.36
C GLN A 460 -1.24 -15.76 -11.71
N ARG A 461 -0.12 -15.59 -12.43
CA ARG A 461 -0.10 -14.92 -13.74
C ARG A 461 -0.82 -15.76 -14.80
N ARG A 462 -1.42 -15.11 -15.81
CA ARG A 462 -2.23 -15.77 -16.86
C ARG A 462 -1.61 -17.03 -17.49
N GLY A 463 -0.27 -17.08 -17.62
CA GLY A 463 0.44 -18.25 -18.15
C GLY A 463 0.43 -19.48 -17.23
N LEU A 464 0.18 -19.30 -15.92
CA LEU A 464 0.31 -20.32 -14.87
C LEU A 464 -0.94 -20.44 -13.95
N ARG A 465 -1.85 -19.46 -13.98
CA ARG A 465 -2.98 -19.26 -13.05
C ARG A 465 -3.94 -20.45 -12.90
N ASN A 466 -4.06 -21.29 -13.93
CA ASN A 466 -4.96 -22.45 -13.92
C ASN A 466 -4.22 -23.78 -13.69
N ARG A 467 -2.92 -23.73 -13.35
CA ARG A 467 -2.00 -24.87 -13.38
C ARG A 467 -0.94 -24.78 -12.28
N THR A 468 -1.34 -24.43 -11.06
CA THR A 468 -0.43 -24.32 -9.91
C THR A 468 0.29 -25.62 -9.56
N TRP A 469 -0.31 -26.77 -9.89
CA TRP A 469 0.29 -28.10 -9.74
C TRP A 469 1.40 -28.39 -10.77
N ALA A 470 1.51 -27.61 -11.85
CA ALA A 470 2.43 -27.88 -12.94
C ALA A 470 3.85 -27.30 -12.75
N VAL A 471 4.18 -26.74 -11.58
CA VAL A 471 5.54 -26.24 -11.30
C VAL A 471 6.00 -26.72 -9.93
N GLU A 472 7.11 -27.46 -9.91
CA GLU A 472 7.72 -27.97 -8.70
C GLU A 472 9.12 -27.39 -8.49
N TRP A 473 9.34 -26.86 -7.29
CA TRP A 473 10.55 -26.16 -6.91
C TRP A 473 11.47 -27.06 -6.11
N HIS A 474 12.67 -27.29 -6.64
CA HIS A 474 13.78 -27.85 -5.89
C HIS A 474 14.46 -26.75 -5.05
N GLU A 475 14.93 -27.08 -3.84
CA GLU A 475 15.53 -26.09 -2.92
C GLU A 475 16.75 -25.38 -3.53
N SER A 476 17.53 -26.05 -4.39
CA SER A 476 18.66 -25.42 -5.09
C SER A 476 18.24 -24.20 -5.92
N ALA A 477 17.01 -24.18 -6.47
CA ALA A 477 16.51 -23.04 -7.23
C ALA A 477 16.16 -21.87 -6.31
N ILE A 478 15.62 -22.16 -5.13
CA ILE A 478 15.33 -21.16 -4.09
C ILE A 478 16.63 -20.52 -3.60
N GLU A 479 17.62 -21.33 -3.24
CA GLU A 479 18.93 -20.84 -2.78
C GLU A 479 19.67 -20.05 -3.86
N PHE A 480 19.65 -20.52 -5.12
CA PHE A 480 20.23 -19.77 -6.23
C PHE A 480 19.58 -18.39 -6.41
N LEU A 481 18.25 -18.29 -6.28
CA LEU A 481 17.54 -17.01 -6.37
C LEU A 481 17.83 -16.09 -5.19
N LEU A 482 18.02 -16.64 -4.00
CA LEU A 482 18.46 -15.87 -2.84
C LEU A 482 19.88 -15.33 -3.07
N ASP A 483 20.82 -16.16 -3.51
CA ASP A 483 22.20 -15.72 -3.76
C ASP A 483 22.31 -14.65 -4.85
N LYS A 484 21.44 -14.71 -5.87
CA LYS A 484 21.41 -13.69 -6.95
C LYS A 484 20.53 -12.48 -6.63
N GLY A 485 19.56 -12.63 -5.73
CA GLY A 485 18.47 -11.67 -5.51
C GLY A 485 18.47 -11.00 -4.14
N PHE A 486 19.36 -11.41 -3.23
CA PHE A 486 19.46 -10.88 -1.89
C PHE A 486 20.88 -10.44 -1.56
N THR A 487 21.00 -9.19 -1.12
CA THR A 487 22.15 -8.68 -0.39
C THR A 487 21.64 -7.89 0.81
N ALA A 488 22.33 -7.97 1.95
CA ALA A 488 21.88 -7.34 3.18
C ALA A 488 21.64 -5.82 3.02
N ASP A 489 22.45 -5.15 2.19
CA ASP A 489 22.40 -3.70 1.92
C ASP A 489 21.22 -3.26 1.04
N LEU A 490 20.76 -4.10 0.10
CA LEU A 490 19.70 -3.77 -0.85
C LEU A 490 18.33 -4.35 -0.47
N GLY A 491 18.30 -5.23 0.54
CA GLY A 491 17.08 -5.89 1.03
C GLY A 491 16.37 -6.69 -0.06
N ALA A 492 15.03 -6.68 -0.07
CA ALA A 492 14.23 -7.46 -1.01
C ALA A 492 14.10 -6.84 -2.43
N ARG A 493 14.65 -5.63 -2.68
CA ARG A 493 14.48 -4.93 -3.97
C ARG A 493 15.03 -5.71 -5.18
N PRO A 494 16.22 -6.34 -5.13
CA PRO A 494 16.77 -7.07 -6.26
C PRO A 494 16.04 -8.40 -6.53
N LEU A 495 15.29 -8.93 -5.56
CA LEU A 495 14.67 -10.25 -5.63
C LEU A 495 13.71 -10.37 -6.81
N LYS A 496 12.85 -9.38 -7.04
CA LYS A 496 11.92 -9.35 -8.19
C LYS A 496 12.67 -9.43 -9.53
N ARG A 497 13.79 -8.72 -9.65
CA ARG A 497 14.63 -8.74 -10.85
C ARG A 497 15.34 -10.08 -11.02
N ALA A 498 15.77 -10.70 -9.93
CA ALA A 498 16.36 -12.03 -9.95
C ALA A 498 15.34 -13.08 -10.41
N ILE A 499 14.11 -13.05 -9.88
CA ILE A 499 13.02 -13.92 -10.33
C ILE A 499 12.71 -13.69 -11.81
N GLU A 500 12.64 -12.44 -12.27
CA GLU A 500 12.34 -12.15 -13.67
C GLU A 500 13.44 -12.65 -14.62
N ARG A 501 14.71 -12.35 -14.30
CA ARG A 501 15.86 -12.68 -15.13
C ARG A 501 16.21 -14.17 -15.11
N TYR A 502 16.28 -14.76 -13.94
CA TYR A 502 16.81 -16.12 -13.77
C TYR A 502 15.74 -17.19 -13.74
N MET A 503 14.49 -16.87 -13.38
CA MET A 503 13.39 -17.84 -13.32
C MET A 503 12.44 -17.70 -14.49
N LEU A 504 11.80 -16.53 -14.63
CA LEU A 504 10.72 -16.35 -15.59
C LEU A 504 11.20 -16.41 -17.04
N SER A 505 12.38 -15.89 -17.33
CA SER A 505 12.92 -15.90 -18.69
C SER A 505 13.22 -17.33 -19.18
N PRO A 506 13.91 -18.20 -18.42
CA PRO A 506 14.04 -19.61 -18.78
C PRO A 506 12.70 -20.35 -18.85
N LEU A 507 11.83 -20.16 -17.85
CA LEU A 507 10.53 -20.83 -17.80
C LEU A 507 9.63 -20.47 -19.00
N ALA A 508 9.61 -19.20 -19.41
CA ALA A 508 8.89 -18.78 -20.60
C ALA A 508 9.47 -19.41 -21.88
N THR A 509 10.80 -19.52 -21.96
CA THR A 509 11.47 -20.15 -23.11
C THR A 509 11.11 -21.64 -23.21
N THR A 510 11.14 -22.37 -22.09
CA THR A 510 10.75 -23.80 -22.04
C THR A 510 9.27 -23.98 -22.40
N ILE A 511 8.38 -23.13 -21.88
CA ILE A 511 6.94 -23.17 -22.19
C ILE A 511 6.64 -22.86 -23.66
N VAL A 512 7.43 -22.02 -24.33
CA VAL A 512 7.24 -21.72 -25.76
C VAL A 512 7.83 -22.82 -26.65
N ASN A 513 8.96 -23.41 -26.23
CA ASN A 513 9.64 -24.47 -27.00
C ASN A 513 8.99 -25.85 -26.85
N HIS A 514 8.26 -26.10 -25.75
CA HIS A 514 7.49 -27.31 -25.50
C HIS A 514 5.98 -27.01 -25.50
N GLN A 515 5.13 -28.03 -25.57
CA GLN A 515 3.70 -27.84 -25.28
C GLN A 515 3.49 -27.65 -23.77
N PHE A 516 2.44 -26.91 -23.39
CA PHE A 516 2.12 -26.74 -21.98
C PHE A 516 1.86 -28.10 -21.31
N PRO A 517 2.16 -28.25 -20.01
CA PRO A 517 1.84 -29.48 -19.29
C PRO A 517 0.32 -29.76 -19.29
N GLU A 518 -0.05 -31.00 -19.60
CA GLU A 518 -1.41 -31.55 -19.58
C GLU A 518 -1.47 -32.75 -18.60
N GLY A 519 -2.64 -33.04 -18.03
CA GLY A 519 -2.80 -34.20 -17.12
C GLY A 519 -2.08 -34.02 -15.78
N ASP A 520 -1.11 -34.90 -15.46
CA ASP A 520 -0.26 -34.84 -14.27
C ASP A 520 1.17 -34.30 -14.56
N GLN A 521 1.44 -33.86 -15.79
CA GLN A 521 2.73 -33.32 -16.22
C GLN A 521 3.13 -32.04 -15.48
N PHE A 522 4.42 -31.89 -15.16
CA PHE A 522 4.90 -30.72 -14.42
C PHE A 522 6.30 -30.26 -14.86
N LEU A 523 6.59 -29.00 -14.59
CA LEU A 523 7.89 -28.37 -14.76
C LEU A 523 8.67 -28.50 -13.46
N PHE A 524 9.77 -29.24 -13.50
CA PHE A 524 10.71 -29.33 -12.39
C PHE A 524 11.78 -28.26 -12.53
N VAL A 525 11.84 -27.37 -11.54
CA VAL A 525 12.73 -26.21 -11.51
C VAL A 525 13.86 -26.46 -10.54
N ARG A 526 15.09 -26.56 -11.06
CA ARG A 526 16.31 -26.77 -10.26
C ARG A 526 17.42 -25.80 -10.66
N SER A 527 18.51 -25.80 -9.92
CA SER A 527 19.70 -25.03 -10.27
C SER A 527 20.93 -25.93 -10.21
N ASN A 528 21.82 -25.75 -11.18
CA ASN A 528 23.14 -26.36 -11.23
C ASN A 528 24.23 -25.46 -10.60
N GLY A 529 23.83 -24.40 -9.88
CA GLY A 529 24.72 -23.40 -9.29
C GLY A 529 25.12 -22.25 -10.21
N LYS A 530 24.98 -22.40 -11.54
CA LYS A 530 25.26 -21.33 -12.53
C LYS A 530 24.00 -20.74 -13.15
N ALA A 531 22.99 -21.58 -13.39
CA ALA A 531 21.72 -21.19 -13.99
C ALA A 531 20.57 -21.99 -13.36
N ILE A 532 19.35 -21.55 -13.66
CA ILE A 532 18.14 -22.31 -13.39
C ILE A 532 17.83 -23.16 -14.62
N GLU A 533 17.58 -24.44 -14.37
CA GLU A 533 17.14 -25.41 -15.36
C GLU A 533 15.67 -25.72 -15.10
N VAL A 534 14.88 -25.67 -16.17
CA VAL A 534 13.45 -25.99 -16.15
C VAL A 534 13.26 -27.18 -17.06
N GLU A 535 12.95 -28.33 -16.47
CA GLU A 535 12.72 -29.59 -17.18
C GLU A 535 11.23 -29.92 -17.16
N PHE A 536 10.73 -30.43 -18.28
CA PHE A 536 9.38 -30.95 -18.36
C PHE A 536 9.40 -32.42 -17.95
N ILE A 537 8.59 -32.77 -16.96
CA ILE A 537 8.45 -34.12 -16.45
C ILE A 537 7.03 -34.59 -16.73
N ASP A 538 6.93 -35.66 -17.51
CA ASP A 538 5.71 -36.40 -17.68
C ASP A 538 5.75 -37.65 -16.78
N PRO A 539 4.91 -37.72 -15.73
CA PRO A 539 4.82 -38.90 -14.89
C PRO A 539 4.25 -40.12 -15.63
N ASP A 540 3.64 -39.92 -16.81
CA ASP A 540 2.99 -40.94 -17.64
C ASP A 540 3.77 -41.30 -18.91
N ALA A 541 4.94 -40.69 -19.16
CA ALA A 541 5.70 -40.97 -20.37
C ALA A 541 6.18 -42.43 -20.39
N PRO A 542 5.77 -43.25 -21.39
CA PRO A 542 6.34 -44.57 -21.56
C PRO A 542 7.82 -44.44 -21.94
N GLU A 543 8.66 -45.31 -21.38
CA GLU A 543 10.05 -45.42 -21.83
C GLU A 543 10.11 -45.76 -23.32
N PRO A 544 11.13 -45.28 -24.06
CA PRO A 544 11.44 -45.80 -25.37
C PRO A 544 11.99 -47.23 -25.22
N GLY A 545 11.10 -48.20 -25.10
CA GLY A 545 11.37 -49.62 -25.27
C GLY A 545 11.35 -50.46 -23.99
N SER A 546 10.16 -50.81 -23.50
CA SER A 546 9.95 -52.14 -22.93
C SER A 546 8.50 -52.58 -23.11
N ALA A 547 8.34 -53.78 -23.67
CA ALA A 547 7.06 -54.40 -23.95
C ALA A 547 6.49 -55.07 -22.68
N ALA A 548 5.16 -55.11 -22.63
CA ALA A 548 4.32 -55.62 -21.56
C ALA A 548 4.67 -57.03 -21.03
N GLY A 549 4.42 -57.25 -19.73
CA GLY A 549 4.37 -58.56 -19.08
C GLY A 549 3.74 -58.49 -17.68
N GLU A 550 2.89 -59.48 -17.35
CA GLU A 550 1.84 -59.48 -16.32
C GLU A 550 2.28 -59.73 -14.85
N ALA A 551 1.30 -59.51 -13.97
CA ALA A 551 1.26 -59.55 -12.50
C ALA A 551 1.84 -60.79 -11.77
N GLY A 552 2.37 -60.53 -10.56
CA GLY A 552 2.56 -61.52 -9.50
C GLY A 552 3.31 -60.96 -8.27
N LEU A 553 2.67 -60.98 -7.11
CA LEU A 553 3.22 -60.51 -5.82
C LEU A 553 4.44 -61.32 -5.35
N ALA A 554 5.61 -60.68 -5.23
CA ALA A 554 6.76 -61.09 -4.41
C ALA A 554 7.64 -59.87 -4.07
N LEU A 555 8.41 -59.95 -2.98
CA LEU A 555 9.33 -58.90 -2.49
C LEU A 555 10.31 -58.44 -3.59
N PRO A 556 10.74 -57.17 -3.59
CA PRO A 556 11.23 -56.56 -4.82
C PRO A 556 12.70 -56.94 -5.08
N GLU A 557 12.90 -57.78 -6.09
CA GLU A 557 14.19 -57.99 -6.77
C GLU A 557 14.12 -57.30 -8.14
N ASN A 558 15.26 -56.80 -8.66
CA ASN A 558 15.34 -56.33 -10.04
C ASN A 558 14.86 -57.45 -10.99
N ALA A 559 14.50 -57.13 -12.25
CA ALA A 559 14.14 -58.14 -13.26
C ALA A 559 15.20 -59.28 -13.45
N ALA A 560 16.39 -59.13 -12.87
CA ALA A 560 17.51 -60.08 -12.85
C ALA A 560 17.83 -60.72 -11.48
N GLY A 561 16.99 -60.57 -10.44
CA GLY A 561 17.21 -61.23 -9.12
C GLY A 561 18.27 -60.57 -8.23
N GLN A 562 18.57 -59.28 -8.44
CA GLN A 562 19.53 -58.51 -7.64
C GLN A 562 18.80 -57.63 -6.61
N PRO A 563 19.40 -57.40 -5.42
CA PRO A 563 18.84 -56.49 -4.43
C PRO A 563 18.76 -55.07 -4.99
N LEU A 564 17.60 -54.44 -4.85
CA LEU A 564 17.43 -53.02 -5.17
C LEU A 564 18.32 -52.17 -4.26
N LEU A 565 19.17 -51.37 -4.89
CA LEU A 565 20.02 -50.37 -4.23
C LEU A 565 19.72 -49.00 -4.85
N LEU A 566 19.82 -47.93 -4.07
CA LEU A 566 19.56 -46.57 -4.58
C LEU A 566 20.47 -46.25 -5.76
N GLU A 567 21.75 -46.62 -5.67
CA GLU A 567 22.75 -46.44 -6.72
C GLU A 567 22.32 -47.12 -8.02
N THR A 568 21.80 -48.35 -7.94
CA THR A 568 21.34 -49.08 -9.13
C THR A 568 20.14 -48.41 -9.79
N ILE A 569 19.17 -47.93 -9.00
CA ILE A 569 17.98 -47.21 -9.48
C ILE A 569 18.36 -45.84 -10.07
N ILE A 570 19.40 -45.19 -9.54
CA ILE A 570 19.92 -43.92 -10.06
C ILE A 570 20.53 -44.07 -11.45
N PHE A 571 21.22 -45.19 -11.72
CA PHE A 571 21.87 -45.41 -13.01
C PHE A 571 20.96 -46.07 -14.04
N GLU A 572 20.10 -47.00 -13.63
CA GLU A 572 19.23 -47.80 -14.50
C GLU A 572 17.79 -47.88 -13.94
N PRO A 573 17.02 -46.77 -13.97
CA PRO A 573 15.64 -46.77 -13.47
C PRO A 573 14.72 -47.59 -14.38
N GLN A 574 13.87 -48.46 -13.83
CA GLN A 574 12.98 -49.34 -14.62
C GLN A 574 11.49 -48.93 -14.60
N GLY A 575 11.09 -47.98 -13.75
CA GLY A 575 9.69 -47.58 -13.69
C GLY A 575 8.79 -48.55 -12.91
N SER A 576 9.34 -49.48 -12.13
CA SER A 576 8.58 -50.62 -11.59
C SER A 576 7.88 -50.33 -10.26
N SER A 577 6.82 -51.08 -9.95
CA SER A 577 6.17 -51.03 -8.63
C SER A 577 7.05 -51.51 -7.49
N ALA A 578 8.01 -52.39 -7.80
CA ALA A 578 9.07 -52.83 -6.90
C ALA A 578 9.99 -51.67 -6.48
N GLU A 579 10.45 -50.86 -7.45
CA GLU A 579 11.25 -49.65 -7.18
C GLU A 579 10.45 -48.60 -6.40
N ALA A 580 9.18 -48.37 -6.76
CA ALA A 580 8.34 -47.40 -6.05
C ALA A 580 8.12 -47.81 -4.58
N ALA A 581 7.85 -49.09 -4.31
CA ALA A 581 7.71 -49.61 -2.94
C ALA A 581 9.03 -49.53 -2.16
N PHE A 582 10.16 -49.82 -2.82
CA PHE A 582 11.49 -49.68 -2.22
C PHE A 582 11.80 -48.23 -1.84
N LEU A 583 11.58 -47.27 -2.75
CA LEU A 583 11.81 -45.85 -2.50
C LEU A 583 10.90 -45.31 -1.40
N ASN A 584 9.64 -45.76 -1.34
CA ASN A 584 8.73 -45.42 -0.24
C ASN A 584 9.25 -45.96 1.10
N SER A 585 9.64 -47.24 1.17
CA SER A 585 10.20 -47.81 2.40
C SER A 585 11.47 -47.09 2.85
N HIS A 586 12.33 -46.69 1.91
CA HIS A 586 13.57 -45.99 2.22
C HIS A 586 13.32 -44.54 2.66
N PHE A 587 12.33 -43.86 2.05
CA PHE A 587 11.86 -42.56 2.51
C PHE A 587 11.35 -42.61 3.94
N GLU A 588 10.55 -43.62 4.30
CA GLU A 588 10.02 -43.79 5.67
C GLU A 588 11.16 -44.01 6.69
N GLN A 589 12.20 -44.77 6.34
CA GLN A 589 13.40 -44.94 7.19
C GLN A 589 14.12 -43.62 7.45
N ILE A 590 14.32 -42.82 6.40
CA ILE A 590 14.93 -41.49 6.51
C ILE A 590 14.04 -40.55 7.33
N ARG A 591 12.71 -40.62 7.14
CA ARG A 591 11.72 -39.83 7.91
C ARG A 591 11.86 -40.09 9.40
N ASP A 592 11.89 -41.35 9.80
CA ASP A 592 11.99 -41.74 11.21
C ASP A 592 13.30 -41.23 11.82
N HIS A 593 14.37 -41.14 11.03
CA HIS A 593 15.64 -40.56 11.48
C HIS A 593 15.59 -39.03 11.63
N ILE A 594 15.11 -38.30 10.61
CA ILE A 594 15.06 -36.82 10.59
C ILE A 594 14.02 -36.27 11.58
N THR A 595 12.93 -37.01 11.83
CA THR A 595 11.88 -36.61 12.80
C THR A 595 12.13 -37.11 14.22
N SER A 596 13.26 -37.78 14.47
CA SER A 596 13.62 -38.28 15.79
C SER A 596 13.89 -37.16 16.80
N GLU A 597 13.64 -37.45 18.07
CA GLU A 597 13.95 -36.53 19.18
C GLU A 597 15.44 -36.17 19.21
N ALA A 598 16.32 -37.13 18.93
CA ALA A 598 17.77 -36.93 18.85
C ALA A 598 18.19 -35.93 17.76
N TRP A 599 17.50 -35.94 16.60
CA TRP A 599 17.74 -34.95 15.54
C TRP A 599 17.34 -33.54 15.98
N SER A 600 16.14 -33.41 16.57
CA SER A 600 15.63 -32.13 17.08
C SER A 600 16.52 -31.55 18.19
N GLU A 601 16.92 -32.38 19.15
CA GLU A 601 17.82 -31.98 20.24
C GLU A 601 19.17 -31.51 19.71
N LYS A 602 19.77 -32.22 18.73
CA LYS A 602 21.06 -31.84 18.15
C LYS A 602 21.00 -30.48 17.45
N LYS A 603 19.90 -30.21 16.73
CA LYS A 603 19.65 -28.92 16.10
C LYS A 603 19.42 -27.80 17.13
N GLN A 604 18.63 -28.06 18.16
CA GLN A 604 18.40 -27.10 19.24
C GLN A 604 19.67 -26.78 20.03
N GLN A 605 20.52 -27.78 20.29
CA GLN A 605 21.82 -27.58 20.94
C GLN A 605 22.74 -26.71 20.08
N ALA A 606 22.80 -26.95 18.76
CA ALA A 606 23.57 -26.11 17.85
C ALA A 606 23.07 -24.66 17.86
N LEU A 607 21.75 -24.43 17.80
CA LEU A 607 21.14 -23.10 17.86
C LEU A 607 21.32 -22.44 19.23
N ALA A 608 21.21 -23.17 20.34
CA ALA A 608 21.40 -22.64 21.69
C ALA A 608 22.86 -22.19 21.92
N GLN A 609 23.83 -22.92 21.36
CA GLN A 609 25.24 -22.53 21.42
C GLN A 609 25.50 -21.19 20.72
N THR A 610 24.76 -20.88 19.64
CA THR A 610 24.85 -19.56 18.97
C THR A 610 24.41 -18.38 19.83
N SER A 611 23.64 -18.63 20.89
CA SER A 611 23.11 -17.62 21.82
C SER A 611 24.01 -17.39 23.05
N SER A 612 25.13 -18.10 23.17
CA SER A 612 26.07 -17.94 24.29
C SER A 612 26.96 -16.69 24.11
N ALA A 613 27.28 -16.01 25.21
CA ALA A 613 28.02 -14.75 25.20
C ALA A 613 29.41 -14.85 24.53
N ASP A 614 30.07 -16.02 24.66
CA ASP A 614 31.42 -16.27 24.14
C ASP A 614 31.41 -17.02 22.80
N PHE A 615 30.24 -17.29 22.21
CA PHE A 615 30.11 -18.07 20.97
C PHE A 615 30.94 -17.50 19.83
N TRP A 616 30.87 -16.18 19.66
CA TRP A 616 31.55 -15.48 18.58
C TRP A 616 33.07 -15.47 18.76
N GLU A 617 33.60 -15.83 19.93
CA GLU A 617 35.04 -15.98 20.16
C GLU A 617 35.50 -17.44 20.11
N SER A 618 34.55 -18.39 20.05
CA SER A 618 34.83 -19.82 20.03
C SER A 618 35.45 -20.28 18.70
N PRO A 619 36.56 -21.05 18.72
CA PRO A 619 37.13 -21.64 17.53
C PRO A 619 36.19 -22.65 16.83
N GLY A 620 35.19 -23.19 17.54
CA GLY A 620 34.20 -24.14 17.00
C GLY A 620 32.98 -23.50 16.32
N ARG A 621 32.85 -22.17 16.32
CA ARG A 621 31.63 -21.46 15.86
C ARG A 621 31.22 -21.80 14.42
N PHE A 622 32.19 -22.01 13.52
CA PHE A 622 31.92 -22.33 12.11
C PHE A 622 31.38 -23.75 11.93
N HIS A 623 31.85 -24.71 12.74
CA HIS A 623 31.32 -26.06 12.76
C HIS A 623 29.87 -26.07 13.26
N ILE A 624 29.57 -25.29 14.31
CA ILE A 624 28.23 -25.20 14.90
C ILE A 624 27.22 -24.53 13.96
N LEU A 625 27.61 -23.41 13.32
CA LEU A 625 26.78 -22.75 12.31
C LEU A 625 26.59 -23.64 11.07
N GLY A 626 27.67 -24.27 10.60
CA GLY A 626 27.64 -25.20 9.48
C GLY A 626 26.73 -26.40 9.76
N MET A 627 26.76 -26.95 10.97
CA MET A 627 25.88 -28.06 11.37
C MET A 627 24.40 -27.68 11.31
N ALA A 628 24.02 -26.55 11.89
CA ALA A 628 22.63 -26.09 11.88
C ALA A 628 22.13 -25.84 10.43
N GLU A 629 22.95 -25.17 9.61
CA GLU A 629 22.64 -24.93 8.19
C GLU A 629 22.56 -26.24 7.39
N TYR A 630 23.46 -27.19 7.65
CA TYR A 630 23.49 -28.48 6.96
C TYR A 630 22.25 -29.32 7.30
N MET A 631 21.83 -29.35 8.57
CA MET A 631 20.59 -30.00 8.99
C MET A 631 19.35 -29.34 8.36
N ASP A 632 19.30 -28.01 8.28
CA ASP A 632 18.22 -27.29 7.56
C ASP A 632 18.14 -27.69 6.08
N ARG A 633 19.30 -27.85 5.42
CA ARG A 633 19.37 -28.30 4.02
C ARG A 633 18.87 -29.74 3.84
N ILE A 634 19.18 -30.63 4.79
CA ILE A 634 18.69 -32.02 4.79
C ILE A 634 17.16 -32.05 4.93
N GLU A 635 16.61 -31.31 5.89
CA GLU A 635 15.16 -31.22 6.10
C GLU A 635 14.43 -30.65 4.86
N ALA A 636 14.99 -29.61 4.22
CA ALA A 636 14.44 -29.05 2.99
C ALA A 636 14.54 -30.01 1.79
N GLY A 637 15.65 -30.74 1.68
CA GLY A 637 15.84 -31.81 0.71
C GLY A 637 14.81 -32.93 0.89
N PHE A 638 14.56 -33.32 2.13
CA PHE A 638 13.56 -34.32 2.51
C PHE A 638 12.13 -33.90 2.17
N ALA A 639 11.75 -32.64 2.42
CA ALA A 639 10.47 -32.09 1.98
C ALA A 639 10.29 -32.08 0.44
N THR A 640 11.39 -32.06 -0.31
CA THR A 640 11.35 -32.22 -1.78
C THR A 640 11.18 -33.69 -2.17
N ALA A 641 11.87 -34.61 -1.50
CA ALA A 641 11.65 -36.05 -1.70
C ALA A 641 10.21 -36.46 -1.39
N GLN A 642 9.59 -35.89 -0.34
CA GLN A 642 8.20 -36.14 0.02
C GLN A 642 7.23 -35.76 -1.11
N ARG A 643 7.39 -34.57 -1.71
CA ARG A 643 6.53 -34.10 -2.81
C ARG A 643 6.68 -34.97 -4.07
N LEU A 644 7.90 -35.38 -4.39
CA LEU A 644 8.16 -36.32 -5.48
C LEU A 644 7.52 -37.70 -5.21
N LEU A 645 7.59 -38.19 -3.97
CA LEU A 645 6.97 -39.44 -3.54
C LEU A 645 5.44 -39.37 -3.55
N GLU A 646 4.84 -38.27 -3.10
CA GLU A 646 3.39 -38.06 -3.18
C GLU A 646 2.88 -38.10 -4.63
N ARG A 647 3.67 -37.60 -5.58
CA ARG A 647 3.38 -37.70 -7.03
C ARG A 647 3.56 -39.10 -7.57
N LEU A 648 4.51 -39.85 -7.05
CA LEU A 648 4.71 -41.25 -7.41
C LEU A 648 3.56 -42.12 -6.88
N VAL A 649 3.16 -41.95 -5.61
CA VAL A 649 2.18 -42.80 -4.90
C VAL A 649 0.73 -42.37 -5.14
N GLY A 650 0.47 -41.11 -5.48
CA GLY A 650 -0.88 -40.55 -5.70
C GLY A 650 -1.64 -41.14 -6.90
N SER A 651 -1.09 -42.16 -7.55
CA SER A 651 -1.64 -42.80 -8.73
C SER A 651 -1.70 -44.33 -8.54
N ASP A 652 -2.89 -44.93 -8.60
CA ASP A 652 -3.12 -46.39 -8.57
C ASP A 652 -2.56 -47.03 -9.86
N ARG A 653 -1.22 -47.09 -9.98
CA ARG A 653 -0.51 -47.47 -11.21
C ARG A 653 0.40 -48.68 -11.00
N THR A 654 0.55 -49.47 -12.05
CA THR A 654 1.45 -50.64 -12.10
C THR A 654 2.81 -50.32 -12.71
N GLN A 655 2.96 -49.15 -13.36
CA GLN A 655 4.17 -48.69 -14.03
C GLN A 655 4.29 -47.17 -13.85
N TYR A 656 5.50 -46.70 -13.55
CA TYR A 656 5.82 -45.33 -13.16
C TYR A 656 6.89 -44.73 -14.08
N SER A 657 6.95 -43.40 -14.19
CA SER A 657 8.01 -42.72 -14.93
C SER A 657 9.40 -43.04 -14.36
N ALA A 658 10.26 -43.65 -15.18
CA ALA A 658 11.64 -43.96 -14.84
C ALA A 658 12.42 -42.71 -14.44
N THR A 659 12.15 -41.57 -15.09
CA THR A 659 12.75 -40.28 -14.72
C THR A 659 12.35 -39.82 -13.33
N LEU A 660 11.08 -40.00 -12.93
CA LEU A 660 10.61 -39.64 -11.58
C LEU A 660 11.23 -40.55 -10.52
N ILE A 661 11.29 -41.86 -10.80
CA ILE A 661 11.95 -42.86 -9.93
C ILE A 661 13.43 -42.54 -9.75
N GLN A 662 14.14 -42.25 -10.85
CA GLN A 662 15.56 -41.88 -10.82
C GLN A 662 15.79 -40.64 -9.95
N ARG A 663 14.95 -39.61 -10.09
CA ARG A 663 15.07 -38.36 -9.33
C ARG A 663 14.80 -38.56 -7.84
N LEU A 664 13.76 -39.31 -7.50
CA LEU A 664 13.48 -39.65 -6.11
C LEU A 664 14.62 -40.49 -5.51
N ALA A 665 15.14 -41.48 -6.25
CA ALA A 665 16.29 -42.28 -5.82
C ALA A 665 17.55 -41.41 -5.60
N GLN A 666 17.86 -40.50 -6.53
CA GLN A 666 18.97 -39.54 -6.39
C GLN A 666 18.81 -38.68 -5.13
N GLN A 667 17.61 -38.16 -4.90
CA GLN A 667 17.33 -37.29 -3.76
C GLN A 667 17.46 -38.06 -2.44
N LEU A 668 16.89 -39.26 -2.33
CA LEU A 668 16.98 -40.11 -1.15
C LEU A 668 18.43 -40.54 -0.86
N TYR A 669 19.21 -40.85 -1.90
CA TYR A 669 20.63 -41.20 -1.75
C TYR A 669 21.44 -40.04 -1.14
N LEU A 670 21.27 -38.84 -1.68
CA LEU A 670 21.95 -37.64 -1.17
C LEU A 670 21.55 -37.32 0.27
N ILE A 671 20.27 -37.47 0.60
CA ILE A 671 19.76 -37.24 1.97
C ILE A 671 20.30 -38.29 2.93
N SER A 672 20.30 -39.57 2.54
CA SER A 672 20.82 -40.66 3.39
C SER A 672 22.30 -40.44 3.71
N ALA A 673 23.11 -40.16 2.70
CA ALA A 673 24.54 -39.87 2.88
C ALA A 673 24.77 -38.64 3.78
N ALA A 674 23.99 -37.57 3.57
CA ALA A 674 24.10 -36.36 4.39
C ALA A 674 23.65 -36.58 5.84
N ALA A 675 22.58 -37.35 6.08
CA ALA A 675 22.09 -37.67 7.41
C ALA A 675 23.08 -38.54 8.19
N GLU A 676 23.72 -39.52 7.53
CA GLU A 676 24.83 -40.29 8.11
C GLU A 676 26.02 -39.39 8.47
N GLY A 677 26.34 -38.40 7.62
CA GLY A 677 27.35 -37.38 7.91
C GLY A 677 27.05 -36.59 9.19
N VAL A 678 25.80 -36.13 9.37
CA VAL A 678 25.36 -35.48 10.61
C VAL A 678 25.49 -36.40 11.81
N ALA A 679 25.08 -37.67 11.69
CA ALA A 679 25.20 -38.65 12.77
C ALA A 679 26.67 -38.89 13.17
N ALA A 680 27.58 -38.91 12.20
CA ALA A 680 29.01 -39.10 12.40
C ALA A 680 29.79 -37.82 12.79
N ASP A 681 29.12 -36.67 12.92
CA ASP A 681 29.73 -35.34 13.10
C ASP A 681 30.74 -34.98 11.98
N ARG A 682 30.47 -35.48 10.78
CA ARG A 682 31.24 -35.20 9.55
C ARG A 682 30.35 -34.40 8.61
N LEU A 683 30.61 -33.09 8.53
CA LEU A 683 30.02 -32.23 7.52
C LEU A 683 30.72 -32.52 6.18
N GLU A 684 30.35 -33.63 5.55
CA GLU A 684 30.87 -33.99 4.23
C GLU A 684 30.26 -33.06 3.18
N ASP A 685 30.92 -31.93 2.93
CA ASP A 685 30.82 -31.23 1.65
C ASP A 685 31.72 -31.98 0.67
N ALA A 686 31.16 -32.52 -0.41
CA ALA A 686 31.92 -33.33 -1.38
C ALA A 686 33.11 -32.55 -1.95
N PHE A 687 34.34 -32.89 -1.52
CA PHE A 687 35.57 -32.48 -2.17
C PHE A 687 35.90 -33.51 -3.26
N ILE A 688 35.68 -33.15 -4.53
CA ILE A 688 36.12 -33.96 -5.66
C ILE A 688 37.61 -33.69 -5.87
N LEU A 689 38.46 -34.63 -5.45
CA LEU A 689 39.87 -34.65 -5.83
C LEU A 689 39.99 -35.29 -7.22
N VAL A 690 40.13 -34.46 -8.27
CA VAL A 690 40.45 -34.96 -9.62
C VAL A 690 41.96 -35.15 -9.72
N GLU A 691 42.43 -36.39 -9.60
CA GLU A 691 43.79 -36.73 -9.95
C GLU A 691 43.92 -36.81 -11.47
N ALA A 692 44.48 -35.78 -12.08
CA ALA A 692 44.92 -35.85 -13.46
C ALA A 692 46.12 -36.83 -13.54
N GLY A 693 45.89 -38.03 -14.05
CA GLY A 693 46.95 -38.96 -14.43
C GLY A 693 47.93 -38.29 -15.41
N ARG A 694 49.23 -38.47 -15.16
CA ARG A 694 50.35 -37.85 -15.89
C ARG A 694 50.28 -37.99 -17.41
#